data_AF-A0A1U7GAZ5-F1
#
_entry.id   AF-A0A1U7GAZ5-F1
#
_cell.length_a   1.000
_cell.length_b   1.000
_cell.length_c   1.000
_cell.angle_alpha   90.00
_cell.angle_beta   90.00
_cell.angle_gamma   90.00
#
_symmetry.space_group_name_H-M   'P 1'
#
loop_
_entity.id
_entity.type
_entity.pdbx_description
1 polymer ?
#
loop_
_entity_poly.entity_id
_entity_poly.type
_entity_poly.pdbx_seq_one_letter_code
_entity_poly.pdbx_strand_id
1 'polypeptide(L)'
;MARTKRRASRPTADRLEGRIVLDASAWIAADGLLTIGIPAGDVMRLTIARDGGSYTFAADPADGDRIDLVANAAGLVATGSGTGELRASGISGIRVTVGSASNVNLISSDVSTTMVLATVGAQVTLGGGPGTLGLAAITAPVHVDASATSLAPGASTRLTLLDSESTATAYPTVTADPPAASKFTMTLDAIAATRGFGGLTYAGLTGADVVEVVAGTSAEFLVDDGHGRASMRLVGAPGQVSIFDVRASGGPIRIVPGTFADLVTVSAAGSTSGVAGDVTIGPDSPGEWRADVRVDDSAGAVARDARFAAGDDGPLRTADLSGALAGGARVRLVDGFTGELDYRAPAGPDNAMSVDLSGRTPFANDALIAMPDWPMPRPQGRLAYDGGSGAAGRLTIVGRPEGAGFMSERTFAEPAGRMSFSYFYAGAIGPGLTTEGTTGRAWIQASDVAEVVDLAPVDYLSFETTAAAPGAFLIRDGAVEGGYQTLRFESAAFPTVSAANKEHAQITDARLAPTLDYKAGAPVAGLSGLLLPWNVTRLSDPPGVGITVGPWYEDPPPPVLPEPEPVDPVPPEGAPPATEPTPPPAPPASGAEAAPAPAPDVLLLSIAGPRFGTAMRRGAAVAVDAARRAGSNPLAALRAERLAAFRAQRLARLAWLRASRGA
;
A
#
# COMPACT_ATOMS: atom_id res chain seq x y z
N MET A 1 -12.44 -69.31 -25.18
CA MET A 1 -11.77 -69.10 -26.48
C MET A 1 -12.82 -68.97 -27.58
N ALA A 2 -13.17 -67.76 -28.00
CA ALA A 2 -13.97 -67.52 -29.19
C ALA A 2 -13.57 -66.16 -29.79
N ARG A 3 -13.02 -66.20 -31.01
CA ARG A 3 -12.50 -65.05 -31.77
C ARG A 3 -13.65 -64.17 -32.26
N THR A 4 -13.68 -62.91 -31.84
CA THR A 4 -14.51 -61.84 -32.42
C THR A 4 -13.89 -61.35 -33.74
N LYS A 5 -14.63 -61.48 -34.84
CA LYS A 5 -14.31 -60.88 -36.14
C LYS A 5 -14.47 -59.37 -36.06
N ARG A 6 -13.39 -58.62 -36.29
CA ARG A 6 -13.39 -57.16 -36.49
C ARG A 6 -14.32 -56.81 -37.67
N ARG A 7 -15.41 -56.09 -37.38
CA ARG A 7 -16.15 -55.33 -38.38
C ARG A 7 -15.36 -54.06 -38.65
N ALA A 8 -14.92 -53.86 -39.89
CA ALA A 8 -14.34 -52.61 -40.34
C ALA A 8 -15.39 -51.50 -40.18
N SER A 9 -15.12 -50.55 -39.27
CA SER A 9 -15.85 -49.29 -39.20
C SER A 9 -15.48 -48.47 -40.43
N ARG A 10 -16.45 -48.25 -41.32
CA ARG A 10 -16.40 -47.13 -42.27
C ARG A 10 -16.25 -45.82 -41.48
N PRO A 11 -15.42 -44.87 -41.92
CA PRO A 11 -15.47 -43.52 -41.38
C PRO A 11 -16.87 -42.98 -41.70
N THR A 12 -17.63 -42.69 -40.66
CA THR A 12 -18.97 -42.13 -40.76
C THR A 12 -18.86 -40.66 -40.42
N ALA A 13 -19.46 -39.85 -41.30
CA ALA A 13 -19.70 -38.42 -41.19
C ALA A 13 -18.46 -37.54 -41.11
N ASP A 14 -18.13 -36.94 -42.26
CA ASP A 14 -17.74 -35.53 -42.30
C ASP A 14 -18.61 -34.78 -41.29
N ARG A 15 -17.98 -34.39 -40.18
CA ARG A 15 -18.52 -33.34 -39.33
C ARG A 15 -18.60 -32.13 -40.24
N LEU A 16 -19.83 -31.74 -40.57
CA LEU A 16 -20.19 -30.37 -40.91
C LEU A 16 -19.75 -29.48 -39.73
N GLU A 17 -18.44 -29.27 -39.58
CA GLU A 17 -17.84 -28.15 -38.88
C GLU A 17 -18.06 -26.92 -39.75
N GLY A 18 -19.33 -26.57 -39.96
CA GLY A 18 -19.73 -25.21 -40.28
C GLY A 18 -19.51 -24.37 -39.03
N ARG A 19 -18.24 -24.21 -38.61
CA ARG A 19 -17.88 -22.96 -37.95
C ARG A 19 -18.19 -21.90 -38.98
N ILE A 20 -19.19 -21.07 -38.70
CA ILE A 20 -19.44 -19.89 -39.51
C ILE A 20 -18.13 -19.10 -39.39
N VAL A 21 -17.34 -19.13 -40.46
CA VAL A 21 -16.18 -18.25 -40.59
C VAL A 21 -16.79 -16.87 -40.70
N LEU A 22 -16.63 -16.06 -39.66
CA LEU A 22 -17.23 -14.75 -39.56
C LEU A 22 -16.14 -13.75 -39.92
N ASP A 23 -16.14 -13.38 -41.20
CA ASP A 23 -15.10 -12.55 -41.78
C ASP A 23 -15.32 -11.07 -41.41
N ALA A 24 -14.28 -10.42 -40.89
CA ALA A 24 -14.29 -8.97 -40.76
C ALA A 24 -14.19 -8.34 -42.14
N SER A 25 -15.01 -7.33 -42.40
CA SER A 25 -14.98 -6.61 -43.67
C SER A 25 -14.12 -5.36 -43.56
N ALA A 26 -13.24 -5.12 -44.52
CA ALA A 26 -12.43 -3.92 -44.62
C ALA A 26 -12.70 -3.18 -45.94
N TRP A 27 -12.72 -1.85 -45.90
CA TRP A 27 -12.71 -1.03 -47.11
C TRP A 27 -11.88 0.23 -46.95
N ILE A 28 -11.33 0.72 -48.05
CA ILE A 28 -10.53 1.94 -48.10
C ILE A 28 -11.29 2.96 -48.95
N ALA A 29 -11.68 4.08 -48.32
CA ALA A 29 -12.36 5.18 -49.00
C ALA A 29 -11.39 6.02 -49.84
N ALA A 30 -11.92 6.89 -50.71
CA ALA A 30 -11.12 7.68 -51.65
C ALA A 30 -10.20 8.71 -50.98
N ASP A 31 -10.50 9.09 -49.74
CA ASP A 31 -9.69 9.96 -48.88
C ASP A 31 -8.56 9.20 -48.15
N GLY A 32 -8.45 7.88 -48.35
CA GLY A 32 -7.46 7.02 -47.71
C GLY A 32 -7.85 6.52 -46.32
N LEU A 33 -9.09 6.77 -45.85
CA LEU A 33 -9.59 6.22 -44.60
C LEU A 33 -9.85 4.72 -44.75
N LEU A 34 -9.14 3.91 -43.96
CA LEU A 34 -9.40 2.47 -43.87
C LEU A 34 -10.43 2.20 -42.78
N THR A 35 -11.53 1.56 -43.13
CA THR A 35 -12.55 1.13 -42.18
C THR A 35 -12.60 -0.39 -42.07
N ILE A 36 -12.60 -0.91 -40.84
CA ILE A 36 -12.79 -2.32 -40.52
C ILE A 36 -14.09 -2.46 -39.74
N GLY A 37 -14.99 -3.32 -40.21
CA GLY A 37 -16.20 -3.72 -39.52
C GLY A 37 -16.04 -5.13 -38.95
N ILE A 38 -16.17 -5.25 -37.63
CA ILE A 38 -16.26 -6.50 -36.91
C ILE A 38 -17.75 -6.79 -36.67
N PRO A 39 -18.31 -7.88 -37.21
CA PRO A 39 -19.73 -8.21 -37.06
C PRO A 39 -20.15 -8.42 -35.59
N ALA A 40 -21.43 -8.16 -35.30
CA ALA A 40 -21.99 -8.41 -33.98
C ALA A 40 -22.31 -9.90 -33.77
N GLY A 41 -21.99 -10.40 -32.58
CA GLY A 41 -22.14 -11.82 -32.20
C GLY A 41 -20.82 -12.58 -32.07
N ASP A 42 -19.71 -11.96 -32.50
CA ASP A 42 -18.46 -12.68 -32.75
C ASP A 42 -17.32 -12.20 -31.85
N VAL A 43 -16.65 -13.17 -31.22
CA VAL A 43 -15.45 -12.92 -30.41
C VAL A 43 -14.27 -12.91 -31.36
N MET A 44 -13.98 -11.76 -31.96
CA MET A 44 -12.77 -11.55 -32.76
C MET A 44 -11.76 -10.74 -31.96
N ARG A 45 -10.46 -11.10 -32.05
CA ARG A 45 -9.35 -10.28 -31.57
C ARG A 45 -8.60 -9.67 -32.74
N LEU A 46 -8.68 -8.35 -32.90
CA LEU A 46 -7.96 -7.60 -33.92
C LEU A 46 -6.72 -6.94 -33.33
N THR A 47 -5.55 -7.18 -33.92
CA THR A 47 -4.31 -6.48 -33.57
C THR A 47 -3.90 -5.53 -34.69
N ILE A 48 -3.66 -4.27 -34.35
CA ILE A 48 -3.25 -3.21 -35.28
C ILE A 48 -1.85 -2.75 -34.92
N ALA A 49 -0.92 -2.90 -35.86
CA ALA A 49 0.46 -2.49 -35.68
C ALA A 49 1.04 -1.91 -36.97
N ARG A 50 1.84 -0.85 -36.81
CA ARG A 50 2.62 -0.22 -37.89
C ARG A 50 4.04 -0.76 -37.90
N ASP A 51 4.53 -1.14 -39.07
CA ASP A 51 5.92 -1.51 -39.34
C ASP A 51 6.37 -0.92 -40.69
N GLY A 52 7.51 -0.23 -40.73
CA GLY A 52 8.12 0.28 -41.97
C GLY A 52 7.22 1.17 -42.85
N GLY A 53 6.24 1.89 -42.27
CA GLY A 53 5.27 2.71 -43.02
C GLY A 53 4.07 1.94 -43.60
N SER A 54 3.96 0.65 -43.27
CA SER A 54 2.79 -0.19 -43.54
C SER A 54 2.06 -0.50 -42.25
N TYR A 55 0.73 -0.57 -42.34
CA TYR A 55 -0.12 -1.04 -41.26
C TYR A 55 -0.46 -2.51 -41.48
N THR A 56 -0.35 -3.29 -40.41
CA THR A 56 -0.75 -4.68 -40.33
C THR A 56 -1.97 -4.78 -39.42
N PHE A 57 -3.01 -5.43 -39.92
CA PHE A 57 -4.25 -5.73 -39.22
C PHE A 57 -4.34 -7.26 -39.14
N ALA A 58 -4.15 -7.82 -37.95
CA ALA A 58 -4.11 -9.26 -37.74
C ALA A 58 -5.28 -9.72 -36.88
N ALA A 59 -6.09 -10.64 -37.41
CA ALA A 59 -7.04 -11.41 -36.63
C ALA A 59 -6.32 -12.59 -35.93
N ASP A 60 -6.85 -13.07 -34.81
CA ASP A 60 -6.21 -14.17 -34.06
C ASP A 60 -6.25 -15.46 -34.90
N PRO A 61 -5.08 -16.01 -35.32
CA PRO A 61 -5.04 -17.19 -36.17
C PRO A 61 -5.59 -18.44 -35.48
N ALA A 62 -5.69 -18.45 -34.14
CA ALA A 62 -6.27 -19.56 -33.40
C ALA A 62 -7.78 -19.73 -33.64
N ASP A 63 -8.46 -18.64 -33.97
CA ASP A 63 -9.92 -18.61 -34.16
C ASP A 63 -10.32 -18.88 -35.62
N GLY A 64 -9.36 -18.77 -36.55
CA GLY A 64 -9.57 -18.99 -37.99
C GLY A 64 -10.25 -17.81 -38.70
N ASP A 65 -10.35 -16.68 -38.01
CA ASP A 65 -10.93 -15.43 -38.49
C ASP A 65 -10.13 -14.85 -39.66
N ARG A 66 -10.83 -14.16 -40.56
CA ARG A 66 -10.22 -13.53 -41.74
C ARG A 66 -10.70 -12.10 -41.89
N ILE A 67 -9.92 -11.35 -42.66
CA ILE A 67 -10.20 -9.95 -42.99
C ILE A 67 -10.30 -9.82 -44.51
N ASP A 68 -11.50 -9.50 -45.00
CA ASP A 68 -11.79 -9.34 -46.42
C ASP A 68 -11.78 -7.87 -46.82
N LEU A 69 -10.87 -7.49 -47.73
CA LEU A 69 -10.86 -6.17 -48.35
C LEU A 69 -11.92 -6.13 -49.46
N VAL A 70 -13.10 -5.63 -49.13
CA VAL A 70 -14.25 -5.60 -50.06
C VAL A 70 -14.20 -4.43 -51.05
N ALA A 71 -13.48 -3.35 -50.73
CA ALA A 71 -13.28 -2.21 -51.62
C ALA A 71 -12.00 -1.42 -51.32
N ASN A 72 -11.36 -0.89 -52.37
CA ASN A 72 -10.18 -0.02 -52.27
C ASN A 72 -10.29 1.16 -53.25
N ALA A 73 -11.09 2.16 -52.87
CA ALA A 73 -11.41 3.30 -53.72
C ALA A 73 -10.23 4.28 -53.91
N ALA A 74 -9.30 4.34 -52.96
CA ALA A 74 -8.10 5.16 -53.06
C ALA A 74 -6.98 4.52 -53.93
N GLY A 75 -7.10 3.23 -54.26
CA GLY A 75 -6.06 2.51 -55.01
C GLY A 75 -4.75 2.33 -54.22
N LEU A 76 -4.82 2.29 -52.88
CA LEU A 76 -3.66 2.09 -52.01
C LEU A 76 -3.10 0.67 -52.13
N VAL A 77 -1.83 0.50 -51.76
CA VAL A 77 -1.21 -0.84 -51.72
C VAL A 77 -1.81 -1.59 -50.53
N ALA A 78 -2.56 -2.66 -50.81
CA ALA A 78 -3.10 -3.56 -49.81
C ALA A 78 -2.91 -5.04 -50.22
N THR A 79 -2.56 -5.89 -49.26
CA THR A 79 -2.31 -7.32 -49.47
C THR A 79 -2.89 -8.15 -48.32
N GLY A 80 -3.15 -9.44 -48.55
CA GLY A 80 -3.63 -10.35 -47.50
C GLY A 80 -5.16 -10.37 -47.28
N SER A 81 -5.94 -9.83 -48.22
CA SER A 81 -7.41 -10.00 -48.22
C SER A 81 -7.80 -11.48 -48.17
N GLY A 82 -8.81 -11.82 -47.37
CA GLY A 82 -9.29 -13.19 -47.17
C GLY A 82 -8.35 -14.06 -46.36
N THR A 83 -7.40 -13.45 -45.66
CA THR A 83 -6.50 -14.12 -44.73
C THR A 83 -6.65 -13.53 -43.33
N GLY A 84 -6.02 -14.14 -42.32
CA GLY A 84 -5.98 -13.60 -40.97
C GLY A 84 -5.14 -12.32 -40.84
N GLU A 85 -4.44 -11.88 -41.89
CA GLU A 85 -3.58 -10.70 -41.85
C GLU A 85 -3.78 -9.82 -43.10
N LEU A 86 -4.32 -8.61 -42.91
CA LEU A 86 -4.42 -7.58 -43.93
C LEU A 86 -3.29 -6.56 -43.74
N ARG A 87 -2.57 -6.22 -44.81
CA ARG A 87 -1.59 -5.12 -44.82
C ARG A 87 -2.06 -4.01 -45.72
N ALA A 88 -1.88 -2.76 -45.29
CA ALA A 88 -2.18 -1.57 -46.08
C ALA A 88 -1.13 -0.47 -45.86
N SER A 89 -0.79 0.28 -46.91
CA SER A 89 0.18 1.39 -46.82
C SER A 89 -0.40 2.68 -47.39
N GLY A 90 0.02 3.83 -46.82
CA GLY A 90 -0.42 5.15 -47.27
C GLY A 90 -1.83 5.54 -46.85
N ILE A 91 -2.40 4.88 -45.83
CA ILE A 91 -3.70 5.25 -45.25
C ILE A 91 -3.60 6.60 -44.53
N SER A 92 -4.70 7.36 -44.52
CA SER A 92 -4.79 8.67 -43.86
C SER A 92 -5.42 8.61 -42.46
N GLY A 93 -6.12 7.51 -42.16
CA GLY A 93 -6.78 7.27 -40.89
C GLY A 93 -7.31 5.84 -40.79
N ILE A 94 -7.69 5.46 -39.57
CA ILE A 94 -8.27 4.14 -39.27
C ILE A 94 -9.62 4.35 -38.59
N ARG A 95 -10.63 3.61 -39.04
CA ARG A 95 -11.91 3.48 -38.33
C ARG A 95 -12.20 2.01 -38.07
N VAL A 96 -12.47 1.65 -36.83
CA VAL A 96 -12.88 0.29 -36.46
C VAL A 96 -14.29 0.34 -35.87
N THR A 97 -15.20 -0.44 -36.43
CA THR A 97 -16.53 -0.66 -35.84
C THR A 97 -16.50 -2.03 -35.20
N VAL A 98 -16.67 -2.07 -33.88
CA VAL A 98 -16.47 -3.28 -33.06
C VAL A 98 -17.82 -3.87 -32.70
N GLY A 99 -18.05 -5.12 -33.05
CA GLY A 99 -19.22 -5.90 -32.67
C GLY A 99 -19.24 -6.23 -31.17
N SER A 100 -20.32 -6.89 -30.72
CA SER A 100 -20.44 -7.34 -29.33
C SER A 100 -19.41 -8.43 -29.01
N ALA A 101 -18.82 -8.38 -27.81
CA ALA A 101 -17.85 -9.35 -27.28
C ALA A 101 -16.51 -9.46 -28.04
N SER A 102 -16.22 -8.53 -28.96
CA SER A 102 -14.93 -8.49 -29.67
C SER A 102 -13.87 -7.66 -28.92
N ASN A 103 -12.60 -7.90 -29.23
CA ASN A 103 -11.45 -7.20 -28.65
C ASN A 103 -10.58 -6.57 -29.76
N VAL A 104 -10.21 -5.31 -29.60
CA VAL A 104 -9.27 -4.62 -30.50
C VAL A 104 -8.04 -4.17 -29.71
N ASN A 105 -6.86 -4.64 -30.11
CA ASN A 105 -5.56 -4.23 -29.60
C ASN A 105 -4.87 -3.30 -30.61
N LEU A 106 -4.80 -2.02 -30.31
CA LEU A 106 -3.99 -1.05 -31.08
C LEU A 106 -2.62 -0.92 -30.44
N ILE A 107 -1.60 -1.52 -31.06
CA ILE A 107 -0.23 -1.52 -30.55
C ILE A 107 0.52 -0.24 -30.97
N SER A 108 0.35 0.21 -32.22
CA SER A 108 1.01 1.40 -32.73
C SER A 108 0.20 2.10 -33.82
N SER A 109 0.30 3.44 -33.86
CA SER A 109 -0.35 4.27 -34.88
C SER A 109 0.28 5.66 -34.97
N ASP A 110 0.44 6.16 -36.19
CA ASP A 110 0.80 7.56 -36.51
C ASP A 110 -0.32 8.28 -37.28
N VAL A 111 -1.50 7.67 -37.41
CA VAL A 111 -2.69 8.27 -38.03
C VAL A 111 -3.85 8.32 -37.05
N SER A 112 -4.76 9.28 -37.25
CA SER A 112 -5.97 9.39 -36.43
C SER A 112 -6.76 8.08 -36.48
N THR A 113 -7.12 7.55 -35.31
CA THR A 113 -7.80 6.26 -35.17
C THR A 113 -9.11 6.45 -34.42
N THR A 114 -10.22 6.00 -35.00
CA THR A 114 -11.54 6.02 -34.37
C THR A 114 -12.04 4.60 -34.15
N MET A 115 -12.50 4.29 -32.93
CA MET A 115 -13.12 3.01 -32.60
C MET A 115 -14.55 3.24 -32.13
N VAL A 116 -15.50 2.57 -32.76
CA VAL A 116 -16.93 2.66 -32.44
C VAL A 116 -17.37 1.33 -31.88
N LEU A 117 -17.78 1.29 -30.61
CA LEU A 117 -18.08 0.07 -29.87
C LEU A 117 -19.58 -0.24 -29.88
N ALA A 118 -19.94 -1.48 -30.25
CA ALA A 118 -21.29 -2.00 -30.10
C ALA A 118 -21.60 -2.42 -28.65
N THR A 119 -22.90 -2.45 -28.33
CA THR A 119 -23.54 -2.38 -27.01
C THR A 119 -23.01 -3.29 -25.88
N VAL A 120 -22.37 -4.43 -26.14
CA VAL A 120 -22.13 -5.43 -25.07
C VAL A 120 -20.77 -6.10 -25.21
N GLY A 121 -19.92 -5.96 -24.19
CA GLY A 121 -18.70 -6.75 -24.03
C GLY A 121 -17.53 -6.39 -24.95
N ALA A 122 -17.66 -5.33 -25.75
CA ALA A 122 -16.57 -4.84 -26.60
C ALA A 122 -15.41 -4.32 -25.75
N GLN A 123 -14.18 -4.69 -26.13
CA GLN A 123 -12.96 -4.29 -25.44
C GLN A 123 -11.98 -3.62 -26.39
N VAL A 124 -11.35 -2.55 -25.91
CA VAL A 124 -10.27 -1.88 -26.61
C VAL A 124 -9.05 -1.85 -25.71
N THR A 125 -7.90 -2.27 -26.26
CA THR A 125 -6.60 -2.12 -25.63
C THR A 125 -5.74 -1.19 -26.47
N LEU A 126 -5.19 -0.15 -25.86
CA LEU A 126 -4.26 0.78 -26.50
C LEU A 126 -2.87 0.59 -25.90
N GLY A 127 -1.87 0.58 -26.77
CA GLY A 127 -0.48 0.29 -26.41
C GLY A 127 -0.19 -1.20 -26.47
N GLY A 128 0.99 -1.57 -25.99
CA GLY A 128 1.48 -2.95 -26.07
C GLY A 128 2.05 -3.44 -24.76
N GLY A 129 2.15 -4.77 -24.67
CA GLY A 129 2.83 -5.50 -23.61
C GLY A 129 4.35 -5.34 -23.64
N PRO A 130 5.07 -6.09 -22.79
CA PRO A 130 6.53 -6.10 -22.76
C PRO A 130 7.14 -6.31 -24.16
N GLY A 131 8.19 -5.55 -24.49
CA GLY A 131 8.86 -5.59 -25.80
C GLY A 131 8.28 -4.62 -26.83
N THR A 132 7.32 -3.77 -26.46
CA THR A 132 6.80 -2.68 -27.28
C THR A 132 7.22 -1.31 -26.73
N LEU A 133 6.92 -0.23 -27.46
CA LEU A 133 7.05 1.15 -26.96
C LEU A 133 5.85 1.59 -26.09
N GLY A 134 5.02 0.65 -25.60
CA GLY A 134 3.84 0.98 -24.80
C GLY A 134 2.90 1.95 -25.53
N LEU A 135 2.46 3.00 -24.83
CA LEU A 135 1.61 4.04 -25.43
C LEU A 135 2.38 5.02 -26.33
N ALA A 136 3.71 5.13 -26.18
CA ALA A 136 4.54 6.00 -27.01
C ALA A 136 4.57 5.57 -28.49
N ALA A 137 4.19 4.32 -28.79
CA ALA A 137 4.00 3.82 -30.15
C ALA A 137 2.73 4.37 -30.84
N ILE A 138 1.84 5.04 -30.11
CA ILE A 138 0.61 5.66 -30.62
C ILE A 138 0.80 7.18 -30.57
N THR A 139 1.28 7.77 -31.66
CA THR A 139 1.67 9.20 -31.72
C THR A 139 0.56 10.10 -32.26
N ALA A 140 -0.46 9.52 -32.90
CA ALA A 140 -1.65 10.23 -33.35
C ALA A 140 -2.85 10.06 -32.39
N PRO A 141 -3.81 10.99 -32.40
CA PRO A 141 -4.98 10.91 -31.53
C PRO A 141 -5.85 9.66 -31.78
N VAL A 142 -6.36 9.10 -30.70
CA VAL A 142 -7.35 8.01 -30.72
C VAL A 142 -8.68 8.52 -30.17
N HIS A 143 -9.79 8.16 -30.81
CA HIS A 143 -11.15 8.41 -30.34
C HIS A 143 -11.89 7.09 -30.14
N VAL A 144 -12.50 6.88 -28.97
CA VAL A 144 -13.31 5.70 -28.65
C VAL A 144 -14.74 6.11 -28.33
N ASP A 145 -15.69 5.74 -29.17
CA ASP A 145 -17.10 6.05 -29.02
C ASP A 145 -17.93 4.80 -28.67
N ALA A 146 -18.48 4.77 -27.47
CA ALA A 146 -19.46 3.77 -27.01
C ALA A 146 -20.86 4.38 -26.81
N SER A 147 -21.07 5.64 -27.19
CA SER A 147 -22.32 6.39 -26.93
C SER A 147 -23.52 5.93 -27.76
N ALA A 148 -23.28 5.25 -28.88
CA ALA A 148 -24.30 4.85 -29.84
C ALA A 148 -25.28 3.77 -29.34
N THR A 149 -25.24 3.40 -28.05
CA THR A 149 -25.73 2.10 -27.60
C THR A 149 -26.55 2.18 -26.31
N SER A 150 -27.78 1.67 -26.34
CA SER A 150 -28.55 1.40 -25.13
C SER A 150 -27.94 0.19 -24.43
N LEU A 151 -27.09 0.42 -23.44
CA LEU A 151 -26.51 -0.64 -22.63
C LEU A 151 -27.64 -1.42 -21.94
N ALA A 152 -27.72 -2.73 -22.22
CA ALA A 152 -28.51 -3.60 -21.37
C ALA A 152 -27.95 -3.52 -19.93
N PRO A 153 -28.78 -3.57 -18.88
CA PRO A 153 -28.29 -3.60 -17.51
C PRO A 153 -27.24 -4.71 -17.33
N GLY A 154 -26.02 -4.34 -16.94
CA GLY A 154 -24.89 -5.27 -16.75
C GLY A 154 -23.94 -5.44 -17.95
N ALA A 155 -24.22 -4.83 -19.10
CA ALA A 155 -23.26 -4.78 -20.20
C ALA A 155 -22.12 -3.80 -19.89
N SER A 156 -20.86 -4.23 -20.07
CA SER A 156 -19.69 -3.37 -19.93
C SER A 156 -18.93 -3.25 -21.25
N THR A 157 -18.52 -2.02 -21.57
CA THR A 157 -17.49 -1.72 -22.56
C THR A 157 -16.23 -1.33 -21.80
N ARG A 158 -15.11 -1.99 -22.08
CA ARG A 158 -13.85 -1.77 -21.35
C ARG A 158 -12.79 -1.22 -22.27
N LEU A 159 -12.17 -0.14 -21.83
CA LEU A 159 -10.97 0.41 -22.44
C LEU A 159 -9.78 0.09 -21.53
N THR A 160 -8.66 -0.37 -22.08
CA THR A 160 -7.42 -0.62 -21.36
C THR A 160 -6.27 0.15 -22.01
N LEU A 161 -5.54 0.95 -21.25
CA LEU A 161 -4.29 1.58 -21.68
C LEU A 161 -3.13 0.81 -21.06
N LEU A 162 -2.26 0.26 -21.90
CA LEU A 162 -1.07 -0.48 -21.51
C LEU A 162 0.18 0.33 -21.85
N ASP A 163 0.78 0.95 -20.84
CA ASP A 163 2.09 1.56 -20.96
C ASP A 163 3.14 0.62 -20.38
N SER A 164 3.65 -0.28 -21.22
CA SER A 164 4.70 -1.23 -20.83
C SER A 164 5.88 -1.19 -21.78
N GLU A 165 6.66 -0.11 -21.69
CA GLU A 165 8.04 -0.06 -22.18
C GLU A 165 8.90 -1.06 -21.41
N SER A 166 8.90 -2.33 -21.81
CA SER A 166 9.95 -3.26 -21.36
C SER A 166 11.11 -3.16 -22.34
N THR A 167 12.23 -2.62 -21.86
CA THR A 167 13.52 -3.07 -22.36
C THR A 167 13.64 -4.55 -22.00
N ALA A 168 13.23 -5.41 -22.94
CA ALA A 168 13.22 -6.87 -22.80
C ALA A 168 14.64 -7.46 -22.80
N THR A 169 15.52 -6.93 -21.93
CA THR A 169 16.77 -7.54 -21.53
C THR A 169 16.82 -7.50 -20.01
N ALA A 170 16.60 -8.67 -19.41
CA ALA A 170 16.88 -9.04 -18.02
C ALA A 170 17.62 -7.98 -17.20
N TYR A 171 17.00 -7.49 -16.11
CA TYR A 171 17.65 -6.67 -15.07
C TYR A 171 18.81 -5.82 -15.61
N PRO A 172 18.53 -4.77 -16.41
CA PRO A 172 19.63 -4.03 -16.99
C PRO A 172 20.36 -3.35 -15.83
N THR A 173 21.67 -3.58 -15.80
CA THR A 173 22.65 -2.67 -15.21
C THR A 173 22.13 -1.24 -15.27
N VAL A 174 21.93 -0.66 -14.10
CA VAL A 174 21.53 0.73 -13.86
C VAL A 174 22.16 1.65 -14.91
N THR A 175 21.40 2.02 -15.94
CA THR A 175 21.71 3.22 -16.70
C THR A 175 21.53 4.39 -15.74
N ALA A 176 22.51 5.29 -15.71
CA ALA A 176 22.66 6.30 -14.68
C ALA A 176 21.48 7.28 -14.54
N ASP A 177 20.58 7.33 -15.53
CA ASP A 177 19.34 8.09 -15.49
C ASP A 177 18.13 7.17 -15.75
N PRO A 178 17.20 7.01 -14.79
CA PRO A 178 15.92 6.36 -15.06
C PRO A 178 15.11 7.20 -16.06
N PRO A 179 14.31 6.58 -16.94
CA PRO A 179 13.38 7.32 -17.80
C PRO A 179 12.47 8.22 -16.95
N ALA A 180 12.22 9.44 -17.42
CA ALA A 180 11.33 10.39 -16.72
C ALA A 180 9.94 9.77 -16.52
N ALA A 181 9.39 9.87 -15.30
CA ALA A 181 8.09 9.30 -14.90
C ALA A 181 6.99 9.44 -15.98
N SER A 182 6.25 8.35 -16.26
CA SER A 182 5.03 8.44 -17.08
C SER A 182 3.97 9.18 -16.25
N LYS A 183 3.46 10.29 -16.77
CA LYS A 183 2.36 11.03 -16.15
C LYS A 183 1.10 10.91 -16.97
N PHE A 184 0.07 10.31 -16.39
CA PHE A 184 -1.27 10.21 -16.94
C PHE A 184 -2.15 11.32 -16.38
N THR A 185 -2.81 12.06 -17.26
CA THR A 185 -3.85 13.02 -16.87
C THR A 185 -5.17 12.54 -17.45
N MET A 186 -6.15 12.32 -16.58
CA MET A 186 -7.44 11.76 -16.91
C MET A 186 -8.53 12.78 -16.58
N THR A 187 -9.35 13.11 -17.57
CA THR A 187 -10.54 13.95 -17.44
C THR A 187 -11.78 13.14 -17.79
N LEU A 188 -12.95 13.79 -17.72
CA LEU A 188 -14.25 13.20 -18.04
C LEU A 188 -14.30 12.40 -19.36
N ASP A 189 -13.58 12.87 -20.38
CA ASP A 189 -13.69 12.42 -21.77
C ASP A 189 -12.33 12.26 -22.46
N ALA A 190 -11.21 12.40 -21.73
CA ALA A 190 -9.88 12.30 -22.31
C ALA A 190 -8.84 11.69 -21.37
N ILE A 191 -7.82 11.07 -21.97
CA ILE A 191 -6.60 10.63 -21.29
C ILE A 191 -5.39 11.11 -22.09
N ALA A 192 -4.46 11.78 -21.41
CA ALA A 192 -3.20 12.24 -21.96
C ALA A 192 -2.00 11.65 -21.18
N ALA A 193 -0.85 11.48 -21.85
CA ALA A 193 0.39 11.02 -21.24
C ALA A 193 1.63 11.78 -21.77
N THR A 194 2.65 11.95 -20.93
CA THR A 194 3.81 12.83 -21.21
C THR A 194 4.89 12.25 -22.14
N ARG A 195 4.79 10.98 -22.59
CA ARG A 195 5.82 10.29 -23.40
C ARG A 195 5.47 10.13 -24.89
N GLY A 196 4.95 11.17 -25.52
CA GLY A 196 4.67 11.15 -26.97
C GLY A 196 3.41 10.38 -27.38
N PHE A 197 2.59 9.98 -26.42
CA PHE A 197 1.25 9.47 -26.69
C PHE A 197 0.40 10.57 -27.33
N GLY A 198 -0.22 10.28 -28.48
CA GLY A 198 -1.05 11.22 -29.25
C GLY A 198 -2.35 11.64 -28.57
N GLY A 199 -2.66 11.03 -27.41
CA GLY A 199 -3.85 11.31 -26.61
C GLY A 199 -5.03 10.42 -27.00
N LEU A 200 -5.93 10.27 -26.04
CA LEU A 200 -7.19 9.55 -26.19
C LEU A 200 -8.34 10.47 -25.83
N THR A 201 -9.41 10.42 -26.62
CA THR A 201 -10.73 10.92 -26.24
C THR A 201 -11.74 9.78 -26.24
N TYR A 202 -12.73 9.84 -25.38
CA TYR A 202 -13.74 8.79 -25.27
C TYR A 202 -15.13 9.31 -24.89
N ALA A 203 -16.16 8.58 -25.29
CA ALA A 203 -17.55 8.88 -24.95
C ALA A 203 -18.33 7.59 -24.65
N GLY A 204 -19.26 7.65 -23.69
CA GLY A 204 -20.19 6.55 -23.40
C GLY A 204 -19.59 5.29 -22.76
N LEU A 205 -18.34 5.32 -22.30
CA LEU A 205 -17.70 4.17 -21.65
C LEU A 205 -18.32 3.89 -20.27
N THR A 206 -18.47 2.59 -19.96
CA THR A 206 -18.84 2.13 -18.60
C THR A 206 -17.64 1.97 -17.68
N GLY A 207 -16.43 1.79 -18.23
CA GLY A 207 -15.21 1.69 -17.44
C GLY A 207 -13.93 1.79 -18.27
N ALA A 208 -12.86 2.20 -17.59
CA ALA A 208 -11.53 2.33 -18.17
C ALA A 208 -10.46 1.81 -17.20
N ASP A 209 -9.51 1.07 -17.73
CA ASP A 209 -8.32 0.57 -17.06
C ASP A 209 -7.10 1.32 -17.60
N VAL A 210 -6.29 1.89 -16.71
CA VAL A 210 -4.99 2.46 -17.04
C VAL A 210 -3.94 1.68 -16.26
N VAL A 211 -3.09 0.97 -16.99
CA VAL A 211 -2.14 0.01 -16.43
C VAL A 211 -0.74 0.37 -16.87
N GLU A 212 0.11 0.76 -15.91
CA GLU A 212 1.55 0.89 -16.13
C GLU A 212 2.25 -0.39 -15.65
N VAL A 213 2.99 -1.06 -16.54
CA VAL A 213 3.68 -2.33 -16.22
C VAL A 213 5.21 -2.18 -16.29
N VAL A 214 5.73 -0.96 -16.44
CA VAL A 214 7.17 -0.74 -16.59
C VAL A 214 7.90 -0.86 -15.26
N ALA A 215 8.60 -1.97 -15.07
CA ALA A 215 9.53 -2.10 -13.96
C ALA A 215 10.68 -1.08 -14.10
N GLY A 216 10.83 -0.18 -13.13
CA GLY A 216 11.95 0.77 -13.08
C GLY A 216 11.60 2.23 -13.36
N THR A 217 10.34 2.55 -13.70
CA THR A 217 9.85 3.93 -13.78
C THR A 217 8.77 4.19 -12.73
N SER A 218 8.76 5.41 -12.19
CA SER A 218 7.64 5.89 -11.36
C SER A 218 6.47 6.31 -12.24
N ALA A 219 5.26 6.00 -11.81
CA ALA A 219 4.01 6.42 -12.43
C ALA A 219 3.41 7.63 -11.70
N GLU A 220 2.83 8.60 -12.42
CA GLU A 220 1.97 9.62 -11.83
C GLU A 220 0.59 9.59 -12.51
N PHE A 221 -0.45 9.28 -11.75
CA PHE A 221 -1.84 9.29 -12.19
C PHE A 221 -2.54 10.51 -11.61
N LEU A 222 -2.98 11.42 -12.47
CA LEU A 222 -3.80 12.57 -12.09
C LEU A 222 -5.23 12.37 -12.60
N VAL A 223 -6.18 12.21 -11.67
CA VAL A 223 -7.60 12.02 -11.97
C VAL A 223 -8.37 13.31 -11.66
N ASP A 224 -8.90 13.94 -12.70
CA ASP A 224 -9.75 15.13 -12.65
C ASP A 224 -11.07 14.84 -13.40
N ASP A 225 -11.73 13.74 -13.00
CA ASP A 225 -12.99 13.30 -13.60
C ASP A 225 -14.17 13.87 -12.82
N GLY A 226 -14.52 15.12 -13.12
CA GLY A 226 -15.55 15.85 -12.40
C GLY A 226 -16.93 15.17 -12.36
N HIS A 227 -17.30 14.37 -13.36
CA HIS A 227 -18.71 13.97 -13.57
C HIS A 227 -18.94 12.62 -14.29
N GLY A 228 -17.90 11.83 -14.55
CA GLY A 228 -18.02 10.54 -15.24
C GLY A 228 -18.63 9.47 -14.33
N ARG A 229 -19.62 8.71 -14.83
CA ARG A 229 -20.15 7.53 -14.10
C ARG A 229 -19.31 6.26 -14.29
N ALA A 230 -18.28 6.33 -15.13
CA ALA A 230 -17.48 5.17 -15.49
C ALA A 230 -16.62 4.72 -14.31
N SER A 231 -16.45 3.41 -14.15
CA SER A 231 -15.49 2.88 -13.17
C SER A 231 -14.07 2.97 -13.73
N MET A 232 -13.13 3.49 -12.95
CA MET A 232 -11.73 3.60 -13.35
C MET A 232 -10.86 2.61 -12.57
N ARG A 233 -9.95 1.90 -13.23
CA ARG A 233 -8.94 1.06 -12.58
C ARG A 233 -7.54 1.54 -12.92
N LEU A 234 -6.77 1.90 -11.90
CA LEU A 234 -5.40 2.42 -12.00
C LEU A 234 -4.45 1.39 -11.42
N VAL A 235 -3.44 0.99 -12.18
CA VAL A 235 -2.45 -0.01 -11.73
C VAL A 235 -1.07 0.61 -11.79
N GLY A 236 -0.43 0.70 -10.61
CA GLY A 236 0.93 1.20 -10.47
C GLY A 236 1.98 0.18 -10.92
N ALA A 237 3.16 0.68 -11.29
CA ALA A 237 4.25 -0.15 -11.74
C ALA A 237 4.81 -1.02 -10.59
N PRO A 238 4.99 -2.34 -10.80
CA PRO A 238 5.62 -3.19 -9.80
C PRO A 238 7.07 -2.75 -9.59
N GLY A 239 7.50 -2.74 -8.34
CA GLY A 239 8.90 -2.46 -8.02
C GLY A 239 9.32 -0.98 -8.02
N GLN A 240 8.39 -0.02 -8.10
CA GLN A 240 8.65 1.43 -7.96
C GLN A 240 7.56 2.14 -7.14
N VAL A 241 7.78 3.43 -6.84
CA VAL A 241 6.79 4.31 -6.22
C VAL A 241 5.90 4.91 -7.31
N SER A 242 4.60 4.67 -7.20
CA SER A 242 3.54 5.29 -7.99
C SER A 242 2.85 6.38 -7.17
N ILE A 243 2.47 7.47 -7.83
CA ILE A 243 1.69 8.57 -7.26
C ILE A 243 0.31 8.56 -7.91
N PHE A 244 -0.74 8.53 -7.08
CA PHE A 244 -2.13 8.63 -7.50
C PHE A 244 -2.72 9.90 -6.87
N ASP A 245 -3.09 10.88 -7.68
CA ASP A 245 -3.71 12.15 -7.26
C ASP A 245 -5.15 12.19 -7.77
N VAL A 246 -6.10 11.81 -6.92
CA VAL A 246 -7.54 11.81 -7.19
C VAL A 246 -8.13 13.13 -6.72
N ARG A 247 -8.37 14.04 -7.66
CA ARG A 247 -8.91 15.37 -7.40
C ARG A 247 -10.42 15.42 -7.55
N ALA A 248 -10.94 14.74 -8.56
CA ALA A 248 -12.37 14.62 -8.79
C ALA A 248 -12.70 13.26 -9.38
N SER A 249 -13.88 12.74 -9.02
CA SER A 249 -14.40 11.48 -9.55
C SER A 249 -15.92 11.40 -9.39
N GLY A 250 -16.64 11.18 -10.50
CA GLY A 250 -18.07 10.91 -10.50
C GLY A 250 -18.44 9.43 -10.33
N GLY A 251 -17.47 8.51 -10.46
CA GLY A 251 -17.67 7.06 -10.52
C GLY A 251 -16.62 6.30 -9.69
N PRO A 252 -16.78 5.00 -9.45
CA PRO A 252 -15.85 4.26 -8.60
C PRO A 252 -14.43 4.21 -9.18
N ILE A 253 -13.41 4.42 -8.34
CA ILE A 253 -12.00 4.25 -8.68
C ILE A 253 -11.44 3.04 -7.93
N ARG A 254 -10.76 2.14 -8.65
CA ARG A 254 -9.94 1.06 -8.09
C ARG A 254 -8.47 1.39 -8.32
N ILE A 255 -7.70 1.52 -7.25
CA ILE A 255 -6.25 1.69 -7.27
C ILE A 255 -5.62 0.37 -6.84
N VAL A 256 -4.80 -0.19 -7.73
CA VAL A 256 -3.94 -1.33 -7.45
C VAL A 256 -2.53 -0.77 -7.30
N PRO A 257 -2.08 -0.51 -6.06
CA PRO A 257 -0.73 0.00 -5.83
C PRO A 257 0.30 -1.05 -6.24
N GLY A 258 1.50 -0.57 -6.58
CA GLY A 258 2.67 -1.39 -6.79
C GLY A 258 3.18 -2.03 -5.49
N THR A 259 4.37 -2.63 -5.57
CA THR A 259 4.96 -3.40 -4.46
C THR A 259 5.65 -2.54 -3.40
N PHE A 260 5.81 -1.24 -3.62
CA PHE A 260 6.53 -0.32 -2.73
C PHE A 260 5.64 0.83 -2.26
N ALA A 261 6.19 1.71 -1.43
CA ALA A 261 5.51 2.81 -0.75
C ALA A 261 4.95 3.85 -1.75
N ASP A 262 3.82 3.52 -2.34
CA ASP A 262 3.04 4.39 -3.21
C ASP A 262 2.42 5.54 -2.42
N LEU A 263 2.09 6.62 -3.10
CA LEU A 263 1.36 7.75 -2.53
C LEU A 263 -0.01 7.85 -3.21
N VAL A 264 -1.08 7.76 -2.43
CA VAL A 264 -2.44 8.03 -2.89
C VAL A 264 -2.92 9.30 -2.20
N THR A 265 -3.29 10.32 -2.96
CA THR A 265 -3.92 11.55 -2.46
C THR A 265 -5.34 11.62 -3.00
N VAL A 266 -6.30 11.83 -2.10
CA VAL A 266 -7.72 12.01 -2.42
C VAL A 266 -8.12 13.40 -1.95
N SER A 267 -7.98 14.38 -2.84
CA SER A 267 -8.39 15.77 -2.62
C SER A 267 -8.10 16.64 -3.85
N ALA A 268 -8.88 17.69 -4.05
CA ALA A 268 -8.51 18.84 -4.88
C ALA A 268 -8.25 20.05 -3.97
N ALA A 269 -7.01 20.54 -3.92
CA ALA A 269 -6.62 21.71 -3.13
C ALA A 269 -7.06 21.64 -1.65
N GLY A 270 -7.02 20.44 -1.05
CA GLY A 270 -7.43 20.21 0.34
C GLY A 270 -8.93 20.04 0.55
N SER A 271 -9.73 19.84 -0.50
CA SER A 271 -11.15 19.48 -0.37
C SER A 271 -11.44 18.13 -1.04
N THR A 272 -12.30 17.33 -0.42
CA THR A 272 -12.80 16.06 -0.99
C THR A 272 -14.12 16.21 -1.75
N SER A 273 -14.64 17.44 -1.88
CA SER A 273 -15.96 17.73 -2.46
C SER A 273 -16.14 17.27 -3.92
N GLY A 274 -15.05 17.20 -4.70
CA GLY A 274 -15.06 16.71 -6.08
C GLY A 274 -15.05 15.18 -6.22
N VAL A 275 -14.83 14.43 -5.14
CA VAL A 275 -14.74 12.97 -5.14
C VAL A 275 -16.06 12.39 -4.63
N ALA A 276 -16.93 12.00 -5.56
CA ALA A 276 -18.26 11.46 -5.30
C ALA A 276 -18.38 9.95 -5.54
N GLY A 277 -17.36 9.31 -6.14
CA GLY A 277 -17.26 7.86 -6.30
C GLY A 277 -16.40 7.19 -5.22
N ASP A 278 -16.69 5.91 -4.94
CA ASP A 278 -15.89 5.09 -4.02
C ASP A 278 -14.44 4.95 -4.53
N VAL A 279 -13.46 5.10 -3.64
CA VAL A 279 -12.04 4.88 -3.95
C VAL A 279 -11.58 3.62 -3.22
N THR A 280 -11.40 2.53 -3.96
CA THR A 280 -10.90 1.25 -3.43
C THR A 280 -9.42 1.12 -3.70
N ILE A 281 -8.62 0.82 -2.66
CA ILE A 281 -7.16 0.76 -2.73
C ILE A 281 -6.70 -0.60 -2.21
N GLY A 282 -5.92 -1.31 -3.01
CA GLY A 282 -5.30 -2.57 -2.63
C GLY A 282 -5.22 -3.58 -3.78
N PRO A 283 -4.50 -4.69 -3.58
CA PRO A 283 -4.27 -5.70 -4.60
C PRO A 283 -5.56 -6.42 -4.99
N ASP A 284 -5.59 -6.94 -6.22
CA ASP A 284 -6.73 -7.74 -6.71
C ASP A 284 -6.76 -9.16 -6.10
N SER A 285 -5.67 -9.58 -5.47
CA SER A 285 -5.52 -10.87 -4.79
C SER A 285 -5.03 -10.66 -3.36
N PRO A 286 -5.26 -11.62 -2.44
CA PRO A 286 -4.73 -11.53 -1.08
C PRO A 286 -3.22 -11.27 -1.07
N GLY A 287 -2.76 -10.38 -0.21
CA GLY A 287 -1.35 -10.02 -0.13
C GLY A 287 -1.06 -8.74 0.67
N GLU A 288 0.15 -8.65 1.20
CA GLU A 288 0.64 -7.42 1.83
C GLU A 288 0.98 -6.37 0.78
N TRP A 289 0.60 -5.12 1.05
CA TRP A 289 0.98 -3.97 0.24
C TRP A 289 1.15 -2.74 1.13
N ARG A 290 1.81 -1.72 0.58
CA ARG A 290 2.15 -0.49 1.30
C ARG A 290 1.84 0.73 0.45
N ALA A 291 1.05 1.65 0.98
CA ALA A 291 0.95 3.00 0.43
C ALA A 291 0.72 4.02 1.55
N ASP A 292 1.15 5.24 1.33
CA ASP A 292 0.72 6.39 2.12
C ASP A 292 -0.54 6.95 1.46
N VAL A 293 -1.69 6.76 2.11
CA VAL A 293 -3.00 7.22 1.65
C VAL A 293 -3.36 8.49 2.40
N ARG A 294 -3.51 9.61 1.70
CA ARG A 294 -3.91 10.90 2.26
C ARG A 294 -5.29 11.28 1.75
N VAL A 295 -6.24 11.45 2.67
CA VAL A 295 -7.56 12.01 2.41
C VAL A 295 -7.59 13.40 3.03
N ASP A 296 -7.58 14.44 2.21
CA ASP A 296 -7.40 15.82 2.67
C ASP A 296 -8.67 16.65 2.40
N ASP A 297 -9.46 16.87 3.45
CA ASP A 297 -10.62 17.77 3.44
C ASP A 297 -10.39 19.01 4.32
N SER A 298 -9.12 19.37 4.59
CA SER A 298 -8.77 20.50 5.48
C SER A 298 -9.31 21.87 5.02
N ALA A 299 -9.55 22.04 3.72
CA ALA A 299 -10.19 23.22 3.13
C ALA A 299 -11.71 23.08 3.00
N GLY A 300 -12.29 21.96 3.45
CA GLY A 300 -13.74 21.78 3.56
C GLY A 300 -14.36 22.78 4.54
N ALA A 301 -15.66 23.02 4.40
CA ALA A 301 -16.39 23.98 5.22
C ALA A 301 -17.49 23.34 6.09
N VAL A 302 -17.71 22.03 5.95
CA VAL A 302 -18.82 21.30 6.60
C VAL A 302 -18.23 20.30 7.58
N ALA A 303 -18.72 20.29 8.82
CA ALA A 303 -18.33 19.30 9.81
C ALA A 303 -18.51 17.88 9.27
N ARG A 304 -17.54 17.00 9.55
CA ARG A 304 -17.58 15.60 9.14
C ARG A 304 -17.85 14.72 10.34
N ASP A 305 -18.71 13.72 10.14
CA ASP A 305 -18.85 12.55 11.00
C ASP A 305 -18.28 11.37 10.23
N ALA A 306 -16.97 11.19 10.35
CA ALA A 306 -16.24 10.16 9.65
C ALA A 306 -16.31 8.83 10.42
N ARG A 307 -16.35 7.72 9.71
CA ARG A 307 -16.25 6.39 10.30
C ARG A 307 -15.22 5.55 9.58
N PHE A 308 -14.22 5.07 10.31
CA PHE A 308 -13.31 4.03 9.86
C PHE A 308 -13.71 2.71 10.52
N ALA A 309 -14.18 1.75 9.72
CA ALA A 309 -14.63 0.45 10.22
C ALA A 309 -13.97 -0.66 9.44
N ALA A 310 -13.47 -1.69 10.14
CA ALA A 310 -13.12 -2.94 9.48
C ALA A 310 -14.40 -3.60 8.93
N GLY A 311 -14.27 -4.29 7.81
CA GLY A 311 -15.36 -4.92 7.09
C GLY A 311 -14.99 -6.32 6.62
N ASP A 312 -16.00 -7.16 6.50
CA ASP A 312 -15.87 -8.53 6.02
C ASP A 312 -16.44 -8.63 4.60
N ASP A 313 -15.56 -8.58 3.60
CA ASP A 313 -15.93 -8.74 2.18
C ASP A 313 -15.35 -10.06 1.64
N GLY A 314 -15.96 -11.17 2.08
CA GLY A 314 -15.56 -12.52 1.70
C GLY A 314 -14.20 -12.94 2.28
N PRO A 315 -13.25 -13.44 1.46
CA PRO A 315 -11.95 -13.90 1.96
C PRO A 315 -10.97 -12.76 2.25
N LEU A 316 -11.24 -11.54 1.78
CA LEU A 316 -10.36 -10.39 1.92
C LEU A 316 -10.72 -9.59 3.18
N ARG A 317 -9.69 -9.11 3.88
CA ARG A 317 -9.84 -8.17 5.00
C ARG A 317 -10.07 -6.79 4.43
N THR A 318 -11.04 -6.02 4.91
CA THR A 318 -11.30 -4.68 4.37
C THR A 318 -11.45 -3.66 5.50
N ALA A 319 -11.20 -2.38 5.22
CA ALA A 319 -11.75 -1.29 6.04
C ALA A 319 -12.22 -0.15 5.18
N ASP A 320 -13.29 0.48 5.62
CA ASP A 320 -13.93 1.60 4.93
C ASP A 320 -13.81 2.86 5.78
N LEU A 321 -13.24 3.92 5.20
CA LEU A 321 -13.37 5.30 5.67
C LEU A 321 -14.56 5.93 4.95
N SER A 322 -15.67 6.08 5.68
CA SER A 322 -16.91 6.71 5.23
C SER A 322 -17.11 8.08 5.90
N GLY A 323 -17.98 8.92 5.32
CA GLY A 323 -18.26 10.27 5.84
C GLY A 323 -17.20 11.34 5.51
N ALA A 324 -16.01 10.93 5.09
CA ALA A 324 -14.90 11.82 4.69
C ALA A 324 -15.03 12.40 3.28
N LEU A 325 -15.78 11.74 2.38
CA LEU A 325 -15.96 12.16 0.98
C LEU A 325 -17.35 12.77 0.73
N ALA A 326 -17.58 13.31 -0.46
CA ALA A 326 -18.90 13.81 -0.86
C ALA A 326 -19.85 12.67 -1.23
N GLY A 327 -21.16 12.93 -1.18
CA GLY A 327 -22.18 12.03 -1.73
C GLY A 327 -22.32 10.65 -1.06
N GLY A 328 -21.70 10.44 0.11
CA GLY A 328 -21.68 9.15 0.78
C GLY A 328 -20.61 8.18 0.27
N ALA A 329 -19.71 8.63 -0.62
CA ALA A 329 -18.58 7.84 -1.05
C ALA A 329 -17.64 7.49 0.10
N ARG A 330 -16.88 6.42 -0.08
CA ARG A 330 -15.89 5.93 0.88
C ARG A 330 -14.53 5.68 0.26
N VAL A 331 -13.50 5.73 1.10
CA VAL A 331 -12.18 5.16 0.79
C VAL A 331 -12.11 3.78 1.41
N ARG A 332 -11.94 2.75 0.59
CA ARG A 332 -11.86 1.35 1.00
C ARG A 332 -10.42 0.84 0.88
N LEU A 333 -9.86 0.32 1.97
CA LEU A 333 -8.60 -0.40 1.96
C LEU A 333 -8.85 -1.91 1.87
N VAL A 334 -8.12 -2.59 1.01
CA VAL A 334 -8.28 -4.03 0.75
C VAL A 334 -7.01 -4.78 1.12
N ASP A 335 -7.12 -5.69 2.10
CA ASP A 335 -6.19 -6.72 2.57
C ASP A 335 -4.73 -6.34 2.82
N GLY A 336 -4.16 -6.67 3.98
CA GLY A 336 -2.70 -6.62 4.18
C GLY A 336 -2.04 -5.23 4.09
N PHE A 337 -2.77 -4.16 4.41
CA PHE A 337 -2.25 -2.79 4.40
C PHE A 337 -1.16 -2.57 5.47
N THR A 338 0.02 -2.09 5.05
CA THR A 338 1.19 -1.82 5.91
C THR A 338 1.64 -0.35 5.92
N GLY A 339 0.83 0.54 5.34
CA GLY A 339 1.15 1.96 5.19
C GLY A 339 0.41 2.87 6.18
N GLU A 340 0.29 4.14 5.84
CA GLU A 340 -0.44 5.13 6.64
C GLU A 340 -1.67 5.64 5.89
N LEU A 341 -2.82 5.66 6.55
CA LEU A 341 -4.01 6.40 6.14
C LEU A 341 -4.08 7.71 6.95
N ASP A 342 -3.73 8.85 6.34
CA ASP A 342 -3.80 10.21 6.91
C ASP A 342 -5.11 10.89 6.48
N TYR A 343 -6.07 11.01 7.39
CA TYR A 343 -7.31 11.77 7.18
C TYR A 343 -7.24 13.13 7.86
N ARG A 344 -7.41 14.20 7.08
CA ARG A 344 -7.47 15.58 7.56
C ARG A 344 -8.88 16.13 7.42
N ALA A 345 -9.53 16.38 8.55
CA ALA A 345 -10.87 16.92 8.58
C ALA A 345 -10.89 18.45 8.30
N PRO A 346 -12.04 19.01 7.92
CA PRO A 346 -12.25 20.45 7.75
C PRO A 346 -11.80 21.28 8.95
N ALA A 347 -11.02 22.33 8.71
CA ALA A 347 -10.60 23.23 9.79
C ALA A 347 -11.74 24.17 10.23
N GLY A 348 -12.01 24.24 11.54
CA GLY A 348 -12.97 25.17 12.14
C GLY A 348 -14.31 24.58 12.65
N PRO A 349 -14.94 23.62 11.97
CA PRO A 349 -16.11 22.90 12.49
C PRO A 349 -15.77 21.80 13.51
N ASP A 350 -16.71 21.47 14.39
CA ASP A 350 -16.58 20.34 15.31
C ASP A 350 -16.71 19.01 14.55
N ASN A 351 -15.58 18.43 14.17
CA ASN A 351 -15.54 17.14 13.47
C ASN A 351 -15.60 15.97 14.46
N ALA A 352 -16.16 14.87 14.00
CA ALA A 352 -16.16 13.61 14.72
C ALA A 352 -15.55 12.50 13.84
N MET A 353 -14.84 11.59 14.48
CA MET A 353 -14.42 10.33 13.88
C MET A 353 -14.76 9.16 14.81
N SER A 354 -15.37 8.11 14.26
CA SER A 354 -15.51 6.82 14.92
C SER A 354 -14.56 5.78 14.28
N VAL A 355 -13.86 5.04 15.11
CA VAL A 355 -13.02 3.91 14.71
C VAL A 355 -13.60 2.64 15.30
N ASP A 356 -14.04 1.75 14.42
CA ASP A 356 -14.65 0.47 14.78
C ASP A 356 -13.69 -0.66 14.45
N LEU A 357 -13.13 -1.26 15.49
CA LEU A 357 -12.17 -2.36 15.42
C LEU A 357 -12.86 -3.72 15.28
N SER A 358 -14.20 -3.78 15.23
CA SER A 358 -14.92 -5.04 15.02
C SER A 358 -14.72 -5.58 13.60
N GLY A 359 -14.57 -6.91 13.48
CA GLY A 359 -14.32 -7.58 12.20
C GLY A 359 -12.84 -7.85 11.94
N ARG A 360 -12.50 -8.20 10.69
CA ARG A 360 -11.12 -8.49 10.28
C ARG A 360 -10.43 -7.24 9.76
N THR A 361 -9.55 -6.67 10.58
CA THR A 361 -8.78 -5.48 10.18
C THR A 361 -7.96 -5.72 8.91
N PRO A 362 -7.93 -4.76 7.96
CA PRO A 362 -7.11 -4.87 6.77
C PRO A 362 -5.63 -4.63 7.06
N PHE A 363 -5.26 -4.17 8.27
CA PHE A 363 -3.86 -4.03 8.63
C PHE A 363 -3.16 -5.39 8.57
N ALA A 364 -1.97 -5.44 7.99
CA ALA A 364 -1.21 -6.68 7.95
C ALA A 364 -0.98 -7.19 9.38
N ASN A 365 -1.22 -8.48 9.57
CA ASN A 365 -0.92 -9.13 10.83
C ASN A 365 0.59 -9.35 10.85
N ASP A 366 1.25 -9.08 11.97
CA ASP A 366 2.57 -9.64 12.22
C ASP A 366 2.36 -11.15 12.32
N ALA A 367 2.37 -11.84 11.18
CA ALA A 367 2.82 -13.22 11.19
C ALA A 367 4.24 -13.13 11.72
N LEU A 368 4.38 -13.55 12.97
CA LEU A 368 5.57 -13.74 13.77
C LEU A 368 6.51 -14.74 13.08
N ILE A 369 6.84 -14.54 11.80
CA ILE A 369 8.05 -15.08 11.21
C ILE A 369 9.17 -14.21 11.79
N ALA A 370 9.51 -14.53 13.04
CA ALA A 370 10.82 -14.32 13.58
C ALA A 370 11.82 -15.01 12.64
N MET A 371 12.17 -14.35 11.54
CA MET A 371 13.47 -14.56 10.92
C MET A 371 14.46 -13.88 11.85
N PRO A 372 15.32 -14.62 12.56
CA PRO A 372 16.24 -14.06 13.57
C PRO A 372 17.18 -13.00 13.01
N ASP A 373 17.28 -12.90 11.67
CA ASP A 373 18.31 -12.14 10.97
C ASP A 373 17.78 -10.93 10.18
N TRP A 374 16.49 -10.55 10.30
CA TRP A 374 15.94 -9.38 9.59
C TRP A 374 15.79 -8.15 10.52
N PRO A 375 16.65 -7.12 10.41
CA PRO A 375 16.80 -6.10 11.44
C PRO A 375 15.87 -4.89 11.24
N MET A 376 14.59 -5.09 10.90
CA MET A 376 13.60 -4.00 10.99
C MET A 376 12.21 -4.52 11.38
N PRO A 377 11.51 -3.90 12.35
CA PRO A 377 10.08 -4.11 12.50
C PRO A 377 9.41 -3.75 11.17
N ARG A 378 8.59 -4.63 10.62
CA ARG A 378 7.81 -4.30 9.43
C ARG A 378 6.94 -3.08 9.76
N PRO A 379 6.87 -2.07 8.89
CA PRO A 379 5.95 -0.95 9.11
C PRO A 379 4.53 -1.51 9.19
N GLN A 380 3.87 -1.22 10.31
CA GLN A 380 2.51 -1.66 10.58
C GLN A 380 1.53 -0.62 10.01
N GLY A 381 0.35 -1.08 9.60
CA GLY A 381 -0.70 -0.19 9.16
C GLY A 381 -1.08 0.83 10.24
N ARG A 382 -1.17 2.10 9.87
CA ARG A 382 -1.52 3.21 10.77
C ARG A 382 -2.68 4.02 10.22
N LEU A 383 -3.62 4.39 11.08
CA LEU A 383 -4.60 5.43 10.84
C LEU A 383 -4.16 6.71 11.58
N ALA A 384 -4.05 7.82 10.87
CA ALA A 384 -3.85 9.14 11.42
C ALA A 384 -5.09 10.00 11.15
N TYR A 385 -5.61 10.64 12.19
CA TYR A 385 -6.75 11.53 12.14
C TYR A 385 -6.35 12.91 12.67
N ASP A 386 -6.46 13.92 11.81
CA ASP A 386 -6.38 15.33 12.16
C ASP A 386 -7.83 15.84 12.29
N GLY A 387 -8.22 16.18 13.53
CA GLY A 387 -9.56 16.61 13.91
C GLY A 387 -10.01 17.92 13.29
N GLY A 388 -9.15 18.59 12.51
CA GLY A 388 -9.41 19.89 11.93
C GLY A 388 -9.05 20.99 12.94
N SER A 389 -7.95 21.69 12.69
CA SER A 389 -7.49 22.76 13.57
C SER A 389 -8.59 23.79 13.90
N GLY A 390 -8.61 24.27 15.14
CA GLY A 390 -9.46 25.40 15.57
C GLY A 390 -10.85 25.06 16.11
N ALA A 391 -11.20 23.78 16.26
CA ALA A 391 -12.51 23.31 16.73
C ALA A 391 -12.40 22.22 17.82
N ALA A 392 -13.54 21.80 18.38
CA ALA A 392 -13.60 20.72 19.36
C ALA A 392 -13.74 19.34 18.68
N GLY A 393 -12.71 18.92 17.94
CA GLY A 393 -12.70 17.61 17.28
C GLY A 393 -12.84 16.45 18.27
N ARG A 394 -13.51 15.37 17.88
CA ARG A 394 -13.76 14.19 18.72
C ARG A 394 -13.38 12.88 18.03
N LEU A 395 -12.69 12.00 18.74
CA LEU A 395 -12.41 10.63 18.31
C LEU A 395 -13.14 9.63 19.22
N THR A 396 -13.85 8.66 18.65
CA THR A 396 -14.47 7.55 19.39
C THR A 396 -13.90 6.23 18.90
N ILE A 397 -13.46 5.34 19.79
CA ILE A 397 -12.90 4.03 19.44
C ILE A 397 -13.76 2.94 20.08
N VAL A 398 -14.17 1.95 19.29
CA VAL A 398 -15.09 0.88 19.71
C VAL A 398 -14.67 -0.47 19.10
N GLY A 399 -15.26 -1.55 19.62
CA GLY A 399 -15.17 -2.88 19.02
C GLY A 399 -13.93 -3.69 19.43
N ARG A 400 -14.00 -5.00 19.22
CA ARG A 400 -12.91 -5.96 19.41
C ARG A 400 -12.69 -6.70 18.08
N PRO A 401 -11.45 -6.89 17.60
CA PRO A 401 -11.21 -7.66 16.39
C PRO A 401 -11.78 -9.08 16.47
N GLU A 402 -12.28 -9.59 15.34
CA GLU A 402 -12.84 -10.94 15.27
C GLU A 402 -11.79 -11.99 15.69
N GLY A 403 -12.17 -12.92 16.56
CA GLY A 403 -11.29 -14.01 17.00
C GLY A 403 -10.20 -13.62 18.01
N ALA A 404 -10.11 -12.34 18.42
CA ALA A 404 -9.19 -11.91 19.45
C ALA A 404 -9.57 -12.49 20.82
N GLY A 405 -8.78 -13.44 21.31
CA GLY A 405 -8.92 -14.01 22.66
C GLY A 405 -8.27 -13.16 23.74
N PHE A 406 -7.29 -12.32 23.36
CA PHE A 406 -6.62 -11.36 24.21
C PHE A 406 -6.41 -10.04 23.46
N MET A 407 -6.53 -8.92 24.13
CA MET A 407 -6.29 -7.59 23.59
C MET A 407 -5.69 -6.67 24.66
N SER A 408 -4.56 -6.03 24.35
CA SER A 408 -3.97 -4.99 25.17
C SER A 408 -3.87 -3.68 24.38
N GLU A 409 -3.89 -2.58 25.11
CA GLU A 409 -3.80 -1.23 24.58
C GLU A 409 -2.63 -0.51 25.23
N ARG A 410 -1.90 0.23 24.40
CA ARG A 410 -0.94 1.21 24.85
C ARG A 410 -1.30 2.57 24.30
N THR A 411 -1.58 3.50 25.20
CA THR A 411 -1.96 4.87 24.89
C THR A 411 -0.83 5.81 25.25
N PHE A 412 -0.44 6.64 24.29
CA PHE A 412 0.66 7.58 24.40
C PHE A 412 0.15 9.01 24.17
N ALA A 413 0.30 9.85 25.18
CA ALA A 413 0.22 11.29 25.01
C ALA A 413 1.58 11.84 24.55
N GLU A 414 1.59 12.38 23.33
CA GLU A 414 2.75 12.93 22.65
C GLU A 414 2.77 14.47 22.73
N PRO A 415 3.93 15.12 22.51
CA PRO A 415 4.01 16.58 22.46
C PRO A 415 3.05 17.17 21.42
N ALA A 416 2.71 18.45 21.59
CA ALA A 416 1.78 19.19 20.73
C ALA A 416 0.34 18.63 20.70
N GLY A 417 -0.11 17.98 21.77
CA GLY A 417 -1.50 17.54 21.94
C GLY A 417 -1.87 16.33 21.08
N ARG A 418 -0.89 15.58 20.58
CA ARG A 418 -1.11 14.36 19.80
C ARG A 418 -1.31 13.16 20.73
N MET A 419 -2.20 12.25 20.35
CA MET A 419 -2.46 11.00 21.05
C MET A 419 -2.24 9.82 20.10
N SER A 420 -1.54 8.78 20.56
CA SER A 420 -1.37 7.52 19.83
C SER A 420 -1.94 6.36 20.64
N PHE A 421 -2.73 5.51 19.99
CA PHE A 421 -3.35 4.32 20.55
C PHE A 421 -2.82 3.12 19.78
N SER A 422 -2.26 2.15 20.50
CA SER A 422 -1.69 0.95 19.94
C SER A 422 -2.40 -0.26 20.52
N TYR A 423 -3.26 -0.88 19.72
CA TYR A 423 -4.03 -2.05 20.10
C TYR A 423 -3.32 -3.31 19.62
N PHE A 424 -2.88 -4.13 20.55
CA PHE A 424 -2.28 -5.44 20.32
C PHE A 424 -3.34 -6.48 20.59
N TYR A 425 -3.49 -7.46 19.71
CA TYR A 425 -4.42 -8.55 19.94
C TYR A 425 -3.83 -9.87 19.48
N ALA A 426 -4.21 -10.93 20.17
CA ALA A 426 -3.82 -12.30 19.87
C ALA A 426 -5.07 -13.16 19.68
N GLY A 427 -5.08 -13.95 18.60
CA GLY A 427 -6.12 -14.93 18.34
C GLY A 427 -6.21 -15.96 19.47
N ALA A 428 -7.42 -16.47 19.74
CA ALA A 428 -7.59 -17.58 20.67
C ALA A 428 -6.79 -18.80 20.21
N ILE A 429 -5.87 -19.29 21.04
CA ILE A 429 -5.15 -20.54 20.78
C ILE A 429 -6.17 -21.68 20.92
N GLY A 430 -6.71 -22.16 19.81
CA GLY A 430 -7.57 -23.33 19.82
C GLY A 430 -6.81 -24.57 20.31
N PRO A 431 -7.44 -25.46 21.12
CA PRO A 431 -6.81 -26.71 21.52
C PRO A 431 -6.60 -27.59 20.28
N GLY A 432 -5.35 -27.65 19.78
CA GLY A 432 -4.96 -28.45 18.61
C GLY A 432 -4.23 -27.68 17.50
N LEU A 433 -4.16 -26.35 17.55
CA LEU A 433 -3.35 -25.55 16.63
C LEU A 433 -1.96 -25.31 17.24
N THR A 434 -0.94 -26.01 16.75
CA THR A 434 0.40 -26.00 17.36
C THR A 434 1.33 -24.87 16.93
N THR A 435 0.93 -23.88 16.11
CA THR A 435 1.94 -22.90 15.67
C THR A 435 1.55 -21.49 15.20
N GLU A 436 0.28 -21.07 15.08
CA GLU A 436 0.01 -19.68 14.63
C GLU A 436 -1.15 -19.04 15.38
N GLY A 437 -0.88 -18.55 16.60
CA GLY A 437 -1.72 -17.50 17.18
C GLY A 437 -1.55 -16.26 16.31
N THR A 438 -2.61 -15.84 15.62
CA THR A 438 -2.55 -14.63 14.79
C THR A 438 -2.39 -13.43 15.72
N THR A 439 -1.20 -12.85 15.77
CA THR A 439 -0.96 -11.59 16.46
C THR A 439 -1.14 -10.45 15.48
N GLY A 440 -1.94 -9.46 15.84
CA GLY A 440 -2.12 -8.26 15.05
C GLY A 440 -1.95 -7.00 15.87
N ARG A 441 -1.72 -5.90 15.17
CA ARG A 441 -1.65 -4.57 15.78
C ARG A 441 -2.43 -3.58 14.95
N ALA A 442 -3.22 -2.72 15.62
CA ALA A 442 -3.81 -1.54 15.02
C ALA A 442 -3.21 -0.29 15.68
N TRP A 443 -2.73 0.65 14.87
CA TRP A 443 -2.23 1.94 15.34
C TRP A 443 -3.17 3.06 14.90
N ILE A 444 -3.72 3.78 15.87
CA ILE A 444 -4.51 4.99 15.65
C ILE A 444 -3.76 6.18 16.23
N GLN A 445 -3.65 7.27 15.48
CA GLN A 445 -3.04 8.51 15.94
C GLN A 445 -4.05 9.65 15.73
N ALA A 446 -4.26 10.45 16.76
CA ALA A 446 -5.15 11.61 16.73
C ALA A 446 -4.34 12.89 16.99
N SER A 447 -4.62 13.94 16.24
CA SER A 447 -4.18 15.30 16.52
C SER A 447 -5.34 16.28 16.36
N ASP A 448 -5.23 17.45 16.98
CA ASP A 448 -6.25 18.51 16.88
C ASP A 448 -7.66 18.03 17.30
N VAL A 449 -7.71 17.12 18.27
CA VAL A 449 -8.93 16.65 18.93
C VAL A 449 -8.99 17.20 20.36
N ALA A 450 -10.19 17.58 20.81
CA ALA A 450 -10.44 18.00 22.18
C ALA A 450 -10.79 16.81 23.09
N GLU A 451 -11.43 15.80 22.52
CA GLU A 451 -11.95 14.64 23.26
C GLU A 451 -11.67 13.32 22.52
N VAL A 452 -11.26 12.31 23.30
CA VAL A 452 -11.21 10.91 22.88
C VAL A 452 -12.12 10.08 23.79
N VAL A 453 -12.98 9.27 23.19
CA VAL A 453 -13.84 8.31 23.88
C VAL A 453 -13.45 6.90 23.46
N ASP A 454 -12.77 6.17 24.33
CA ASP A 454 -12.31 4.82 24.07
C ASP A 454 -13.17 3.79 24.83
N LEU A 455 -14.02 3.09 24.08
CA LEU A 455 -14.91 2.03 24.56
C LEU A 455 -14.48 0.65 24.05
N ALA A 456 -13.33 0.54 23.38
CA ALA A 456 -12.82 -0.74 22.89
C ALA A 456 -12.51 -1.66 24.07
N PRO A 457 -13.10 -2.87 24.13
CA PRO A 457 -12.86 -3.79 25.22
C PRO A 457 -11.43 -4.34 25.16
N VAL A 458 -10.64 -4.09 26.20
CA VAL A 458 -9.26 -4.58 26.32
C VAL A 458 -9.02 -5.14 27.71
N ASP A 459 -8.14 -6.13 27.79
CA ASP A 459 -7.81 -6.80 29.03
C ASP A 459 -6.79 -5.96 29.82
N TYR A 460 -5.90 -5.25 29.13
CA TYR A 460 -4.90 -4.36 29.74
C TYR A 460 -4.75 -3.05 28.98
N LEU A 461 -4.95 -1.93 29.66
CA LEU A 461 -4.63 -0.58 29.21
C LEU A 461 -3.34 -0.10 29.92
N SER A 462 -2.34 0.32 29.15
CA SER A 462 -1.20 1.10 29.64
C SER A 462 -1.28 2.54 29.13
N PHE A 463 -1.32 3.51 30.04
CA PHE A 463 -1.31 4.93 29.73
C PHE A 463 0.07 5.53 30.01
N GLU A 464 0.67 6.10 28.97
CA GLU A 464 2.00 6.70 28.94
C GLU A 464 1.94 8.13 28.42
N THR A 465 2.86 8.99 28.88
CA THR A 465 2.98 10.35 28.35
C THR A 465 4.42 10.79 28.28
N THR A 466 4.74 11.55 27.24
CA THR A 466 6.00 12.28 27.12
C THR A 466 5.80 13.79 27.11
N ALA A 467 4.54 14.24 27.11
CA ALA A 467 4.12 15.63 26.97
C ALA A 467 4.03 16.40 28.31
N ALA A 468 4.56 15.85 29.41
CA ALA A 468 4.29 16.35 30.75
C ALA A 468 4.70 17.83 30.95
N ALA A 469 3.70 18.67 31.28
CA ALA A 469 3.89 19.91 32.01
C ALA A 469 3.58 19.66 33.50
N PRO A 470 4.27 20.31 34.46
CA PRO A 470 3.95 20.21 35.87
C PRO A 470 2.53 20.76 36.13
N GLY A 471 1.59 19.91 36.55
CA GLY A 471 0.19 20.31 36.79
C GLY A 471 -0.79 19.13 36.72
N ALA A 472 -1.86 19.20 37.50
CA ALA A 472 -2.72 18.08 37.90
C ALA A 472 -3.20 17.20 36.73
N PHE A 473 -2.62 16.02 36.59
CA PHE A 473 -3.22 14.92 35.86
C PHE A 473 -4.37 14.36 36.71
N LEU A 474 -5.60 14.55 36.28
CA LEU A 474 -6.80 14.15 37.01
C LEU A 474 -7.38 12.87 36.44
N ILE A 475 -7.80 11.98 37.33
CA ILE A 475 -8.55 10.77 37.03
C ILE A 475 -9.86 10.85 37.79
N ARG A 476 -11.00 10.90 37.11
CA ARG A 476 -12.32 11.10 37.73
C ARG A 476 -13.43 10.35 37.00
N ASP A 477 -14.65 10.43 37.53
CA ASP A 477 -15.83 9.95 36.81
C ASP A 477 -16.08 10.75 35.53
N GLY A 478 -16.24 10.04 34.43
CA GLY A 478 -16.64 10.62 33.14
C GLY A 478 -18.14 10.57 32.90
N ALA A 479 -18.57 11.08 31.74
CA ALA A 479 -19.95 10.93 31.30
C ALA A 479 -20.28 9.46 30.99
N VAL A 480 -21.57 9.14 30.94
CA VAL A 480 -22.02 7.84 30.41
C VAL A 480 -21.93 7.89 28.89
N GLU A 481 -21.00 7.13 28.32
CA GLU A 481 -20.71 7.08 26.88
C GLU A 481 -21.02 5.68 26.35
N GLY A 482 -21.78 5.59 25.25
CA GLY A 482 -22.23 4.29 24.72
C GLY A 482 -23.04 3.43 25.70
N GLY A 483 -23.62 4.04 26.75
CA GLY A 483 -24.31 3.34 27.84
C GLY A 483 -23.40 2.88 28.99
N TYR A 484 -22.11 3.21 28.95
CA TYR A 484 -21.12 2.81 29.95
C TYR A 484 -20.69 3.99 30.80
N GLN A 485 -20.64 3.80 32.13
CA GLN A 485 -19.96 4.74 33.01
C GLN A 485 -18.45 4.69 32.71
N THR A 486 -17.86 5.84 32.38
CA THR A 486 -16.46 5.94 31.98
C THR A 486 -15.56 6.44 33.12
N LEU A 487 -14.26 6.14 32.98
CA LEU A 487 -13.16 6.76 33.70
C LEU A 487 -12.56 7.86 32.83
N ARG A 488 -12.41 9.07 33.37
CA ARG A 488 -11.97 10.25 32.63
C ARG A 488 -10.57 10.68 33.06
N PHE A 489 -9.68 10.81 32.08
CA PHE A 489 -8.30 11.26 32.22
C PHE A 489 -8.16 12.68 31.66
N GLU A 490 -7.62 13.60 32.47
CA GLU A 490 -7.51 15.01 32.10
C GLU A 490 -6.13 15.59 32.40
N SER A 491 -5.64 16.39 31.47
CA SER A 491 -4.47 17.23 31.65
C SER A 491 -4.54 18.40 30.67
N ALA A 492 -3.83 19.49 30.96
CA ALA A 492 -3.64 20.56 29.97
C ALA A 492 -2.69 20.15 28.83
N ALA A 493 -1.94 19.05 28.99
CA ALA A 493 -0.92 18.61 28.05
C ALA A 493 -1.47 17.79 26.87
N PHE A 494 -2.67 17.25 26.98
CA PHE A 494 -3.26 16.36 25.98
C PHE A 494 -4.80 16.39 26.04
N PRO A 495 -5.51 15.88 25.01
CA PRO A 495 -6.96 15.85 24.95
C PRO A 495 -7.62 15.13 26.13
N THR A 496 -8.87 15.44 26.46
CA THR A 496 -9.60 14.64 27.45
C THR A 496 -9.78 13.22 26.93
N VAL A 497 -9.49 12.19 27.74
CA VAL A 497 -9.73 10.80 27.38
C VAL A 497 -10.77 10.19 28.33
N SER A 498 -11.89 9.72 27.79
CA SER A 498 -12.91 8.97 28.52
C SER A 498 -12.82 7.50 28.12
N ALA A 499 -12.54 6.61 29.06
CA ALA A 499 -12.34 5.19 28.81
C ALA A 499 -13.33 4.30 29.56
N ALA A 500 -13.76 3.20 28.93
CA ALA A 500 -14.52 2.12 29.56
C ALA A 500 -14.12 0.77 28.96
N ASN A 501 -14.61 -0.33 29.55
CA ASN A 501 -14.34 -1.71 29.13
C ASN A 501 -12.84 -2.08 29.16
N LYS A 502 -12.12 -1.56 30.14
CA LYS A 502 -10.71 -1.87 30.38
C LYS A 502 -10.64 -2.78 31.60
N GLU A 503 -10.27 -4.06 31.48
CA GLU A 503 -10.24 -4.97 32.64
C GLU A 503 -9.22 -4.49 33.68
N HIS A 504 -7.99 -4.23 33.22
CA HIS A 504 -6.95 -3.59 34.01
C HIS A 504 -6.49 -2.30 33.34
N ALA A 505 -6.31 -1.24 34.14
CA ALA A 505 -5.71 0.02 33.68
C ALA A 505 -4.46 0.33 34.49
N GLN A 506 -3.39 0.73 33.81
CA GLN A 506 -2.10 1.07 34.39
C GLN A 506 -1.64 2.45 33.93
N ILE A 507 -1.12 3.23 34.86
CA ILE A 507 -0.53 4.55 34.61
C ILE A 507 0.95 4.46 34.97
N THR A 508 1.83 4.51 33.98
CA THR A 508 3.25 4.16 34.16
C THR A 508 4.17 5.34 34.40
N ASP A 509 3.76 6.57 34.05
CA ASP A 509 4.64 7.74 34.19
C ASP A 509 4.57 8.34 35.61
N ALA A 510 5.58 8.02 36.42
CA ALA A 510 5.73 8.56 37.77
C ALA A 510 5.92 10.09 37.82
N ARG A 511 6.15 10.79 36.69
CA ARG A 511 6.23 12.27 36.66
C ARG A 511 4.84 12.92 36.76
N LEU A 512 3.77 12.18 36.52
CA LEU A 512 2.42 12.75 36.41
C LEU A 512 1.82 13.21 37.74
N ALA A 513 2.25 12.65 38.87
CA ALA A 513 1.65 12.87 40.20
C ALA A 513 0.10 12.91 40.14
N PRO A 514 -0.57 11.82 39.67
CA PRO A 514 -2.00 11.83 39.42
C PRO A 514 -2.81 12.19 40.66
N THR A 515 -3.98 12.80 40.46
CA THR A 515 -5.03 12.87 41.48
C THR A 515 -6.22 12.02 41.04
N LEU A 516 -6.58 11.01 41.84
CA LEU A 516 -7.76 10.18 41.66
C LEU A 516 -8.92 10.74 42.51
N ASP A 517 -9.98 11.19 41.84
CA ASP A 517 -11.20 11.74 42.46
C ASP A 517 -12.45 11.23 41.73
N TYR A 518 -12.80 9.97 41.94
CA TYR A 518 -13.98 9.34 41.37
C TYR A 518 -15.21 9.45 42.29
N LYS A 519 -16.16 10.33 41.94
CA LYS A 519 -17.33 10.63 42.79
C LYS A 519 -18.60 9.91 42.38
N ALA A 520 -18.63 9.29 41.20
CA ALA A 520 -19.81 8.57 40.76
C ALA A 520 -20.05 7.33 41.64
N GLY A 521 -21.32 7.05 41.95
CA GLY A 521 -21.72 5.86 42.71
C GLY A 521 -21.78 4.58 41.86
N ALA A 522 -21.73 4.71 40.53
CA ALA A 522 -21.72 3.59 39.60
C ALA A 522 -20.28 3.10 39.35
N PRO A 523 -20.04 1.79 39.18
CA PRO A 523 -18.72 1.27 38.79
C PRO A 523 -18.39 1.66 37.35
N VAL A 524 -17.09 1.80 37.06
CA VAL A 524 -16.60 1.91 35.68
C VAL A 524 -16.83 0.58 34.97
N ALA A 525 -17.42 0.61 33.78
CA ALA A 525 -17.74 -0.61 33.05
C ALA A 525 -16.47 -1.42 32.73
N GLY A 526 -16.49 -2.72 33.06
CA GLY A 526 -15.42 -3.67 32.77
C GLY A 526 -14.17 -3.55 33.65
N LEU A 527 -14.02 -2.51 34.47
CA LEU A 527 -12.80 -2.27 35.25
C LEU A 527 -12.76 -3.12 36.52
N SER A 528 -11.76 -4.00 36.64
CA SER A 528 -11.52 -4.83 37.82
C SER A 528 -10.29 -4.37 38.60
N GLY A 529 -9.31 -3.75 37.95
CA GLY A 529 -8.10 -3.25 38.61
C GLY A 529 -7.51 -1.97 38.03
N LEU A 530 -7.00 -1.10 38.91
CA LEU A 530 -6.28 0.13 38.56
C LEU A 530 -4.91 0.15 39.26
N LEU A 531 -3.85 0.20 38.46
CA LEU A 531 -2.49 0.39 38.93
C LEU A 531 -2.06 1.85 38.77
N LEU A 532 -1.65 2.45 39.89
CA LEU A 532 -1.26 3.85 39.97
C LEU A 532 0.21 3.99 40.38
N PRO A 533 0.90 5.05 39.94
CA PRO A 533 2.26 5.33 40.37
C PRO A 533 2.28 5.68 41.87
N TRP A 534 3.45 5.50 42.50
CA TRP A 534 3.64 5.67 43.96
C TRP A 534 3.33 7.07 44.49
N ASN A 535 3.32 8.08 43.64
CA ASN A 535 3.08 9.48 43.99
C ASN A 535 1.65 9.97 43.69
N VAL A 536 0.67 9.05 43.59
CA VAL A 536 -0.74 9.39 43.39
C VAL A 536 -1.37 10.00 44.63
N THR A 537 -2.19 11.04 44.45
CA THR A 537 -3.11 11.57 45.47
C THR A 537 -4.49 10.93 45.28
N ARG A 538 -5.04 10.28 46.31
CA ARG A 538 -6.35 9.62 46.25
C ARG A 538 -7.36 10.37 47.12
N LEU A 539 -8.43 10.85 46.50
CA LEU A 539 -9.54 11.53 47.17
C LEU A 539 -10.77 10.64 47.26
N SER A 540 -11.07 9.90 46.19
CA SER A 540 -12.19 8.97 46.11
C SER A 540 -11.93 7.89 45.05
N ASP A 541 -12.28 6.64 45.36
CA ASP A 541 -12.00 5.48 44.51
C ASP A 541 -13.26 5.00 43.76
N PRO A 542 -13.12 4.45 42.54
CA PRO A 542 -14.22 3.81 41.85
C PRO A 542 -14.73 2.58 42.62
N PRO A 543 -16.05 2.39 42.75
CA PRO A 543 -16.60 1.26 43.48
C PRO A 543 -16.31 -0.06 42.76
N GLY A 544 -15.89 -1.08 43.53
CA GLY A 544 -15.68 -2.45 43.02
C GLY A 544 -14.35 -2.68 42.28
N VAL A 545 -13.44 -1.69 42.25
CA VAL A 545 -12.14 -1.78 41.57
C VAL A 545 -11.02 -2.06 42.57
N GLY A 546 -10.15 -3.03 42.28
CA GLY A 546 -8.92 -3.26 43.04
C GLY A 546 -7.87 -2.20 42.73
N ILE A 547 -7.39 -1.47 43.73
CA ILE A 547 -6.36 -0.43 43.56
C ILE A 547 -5.01 -0.92 44.05
N THR A 548 -4.00 -0.89 43.17
CA THR A 548 -2.61 -1.18 43.52
C THR A 548 -1.74 0.06 43.28
N VAL A 549 -0.89 0.40 44.24
CA VAL A 549 0.02 1.55 44.17
C VAL A 549 1.46 1.06 44.27
N GLY A 550 2.29 1.34 43.27
CA GLY A 550 3.71 0.96 43.29
C GLY A 550 4.29 0.59 41.93
N PRO A 551 5.63 0.42 41.82
CA PRO A 551 6.26 -0.09 40.61
C PRO A 551 5.83 -1.54 40.34
N TRP A 552 5.52 -1.88 39.09
CA TRP A 552 5.28 -3.28 38.68
C TRP A 552 6.55 -4.13 38.67
N TYR A 553 7.73 -3.50 38.70
CA TYR A 553 8.99 -4.16 38.98
C TYR A 553 9.27 -4.09 40.48
N GLU A 554 8.61 -4.94 41.25
CA GLU A 554 9.34 -5.54 42.35
C GLU A 554 10.27 -6.56 41.68
N ASP A 555 11.57 -6.26 41.59
CA ASP A 555 12.53 -7.36 41.63
C ASP A 555 12.08 -8.22 42.82
N PRO A 556 11.85 -9.54 42.65
CA PRO A 556 11.58 -10.37 43.81
C PRO A 556 12.68 -10.06 44.83
N PRO A 557 12.35 -9.83 46.11
CA PRO A 557 13.35 -9.48 47.10
C PRO A 557 14.49 -10.48 46.94
N PRO A 558 15.75 -10.02 46.78
CA PRO A 558 16.87 -10.92 46.52
C PRO A 558 16.75 -12.05 47.54
N PRO A 559 16.83 -13.32 47.11
CA PRO A 559 16.62 -14.44 48.01
C PRO A 559 17.46 -14.16 49.24
N VAL A 560 16.80 -14.09 50.41
CA VAL A 560 17.49 -13.88 51.68
C VAL A 560 18.51 -14.99 51.76
N LEU A 561 19.78 -14.66 51.48
CA LEU A 561 20.87 -15.59 51.63
C LEU A 561 20.84 -15.98 53.12
N PRO A 562 20.82 -17.28 53.45
CA PRO A 562 20.89 -17.69 54.84
C PRO A 562 22.12 -17.03 55.47
N GLU A 563 21.93 -16.52 56.69
CA GLU A 563 22.99 -15.92 57.50
C GLU A 563 24.26 -16.78 57.39
N PRO A 564 25.43 -16.19 57.07
CA PRO A 564 26.66 -16.95 57.02
C PRO A 564 26.91 -17.53 58.41
N GLU A 565 27.09 -18.86 58.48
CA GLU A 565 27.52 -19.51 59.71
C GLU A 565 28.79 -18.83 60.26
N PRO A 566 28.90 -18.65 61.58
CA PRO A 566 30.02 -17.97 62.18
C PRO A 566 31.33 -18.69 61.85
N VAL A 567 32.21 -17.98 61.15
CA VAL A 567 33.57 -18.43 60.85
C VAL A 567 34.39 -18.36 62.14
N ASP A 568 34.90 -19.51 62.59
CA ASP A 568 35.81 -19.61 63.73
C ASP A 568 37.10 -18.78 63.49
N PRO A 569 37.67 -18.17 64.55
CA PRO A 569 38.79 -17.25 64.42
C PRO A 569 40.09 -17.97 64.00
N VAL A 570 40.71 -17.47 62.93
CA VAL A 570 42.03 -17.90 62.45
C VAL A 570 43.14 -17.43 63.44
N PRO A 571 44.09 -18.29 63.85
CA PRO A 571 45.19 -17.93 64.74
C PRO A 571 46.36 -17.23 64.00
N PRO A 572 47.25 -16.51 64.70
CA PRO A 572 48.17 -15.56 64.09
C PRO A 572 49.35 -16.22 63.35
N GLU A 573 49.78 -15.55 62.28
CA GLU A 573 50.95 -15.87 61.45
C GLU A 573 52.24 -16.05 62.25
N GLY A 574 52.94 -17.16 62.00
CA GLY A 574 54.33 -17.33 62.41
C GLY A 574 54.90 -18.72 62.11
N ALA A 575 55.77 -18.79 61.09
CA ALA A 575 56.81 -19.81 60.85
C ALA A 575 56.44 -21.04 59.95
N PRO A 576 57.44 -21.73 59.35
CA PRO A 576 57.71 -21.75 57.90
C PRO A 576 57.39 -23.12 57.23
N PRO A 577 57.46 -23.25 55.89
CA PRO A 577 56.88 -24.40 55.21
C PRO A 577 57.77 -25.64 55.27
N ALA A 578 57.17 -26.78 55.59
CA ALA A 578 57.74 -28.11 55.39
C ALA A 578 57.11 -28.76 54.14
N THR A 579 58.00 -29.33 53.34
CA THR A 579 57.84 -30.09 52.09
C THR A 579 57.02 -31.38 52.20
N GLU A 580 56.23 -31.72 51.18
CA GLU A 580 56.05 -33.06 50.55
C GLU A 580 54.89 -33.06 49.50
N PRO A 581 54.63 -34.10 48.69
CA PRO A 581 55.45 -34.55 47.56
C PRO A 581 54.64 -34.64 46.23
N THR A 582 55.41 -34.80 45.16
CA THR A 582 55.05 -34.94 43.74
C THR A 582 54.13 -36.12 43.40
N PRO A 583 53.17 -35.99 42.45
CA PRO A 583 52.66 -37.10 41.64
C PRO A 583 53.38 -37.20 40.27
N PRO A 584 53.55 -38.43 39.72
CA PRO A 584 54.34 -38.72 38.52
C PRO A 584 53.58 -38.43 37.20
N PRO A 585 54.28 -38.45 36.05
CA PRO A 585 54.02 -37.55 34.92
C PRO A 585 53.19 -38.18 33.79
N ALA A 586 52.54 -37.33 32.99
CA ALA A 586 52.16 -37.64 31.62
C ALA A 586 53.07 -36.86 30.63
N PRO A 587 53.66 -37.53 29.61
CA PRO A 587 54.62 -36.97 28.65
C PRO A 587 53.96 -36.07 27.56
N PRO A 588 54.77 -35.34 26.76
CA PRO A 588 54.52 -33.93 26.50
C PRO A 588 54.19 -33.52 25.05
N ALA A 589 53.72 -32.28 24.99
CA ALA A 589 53.77 -31.23 23.96
C ALA A 589 54.55 -31.41 22.63
N SER A 590 54.05 -30.78 21.57
CA SER A 590 54.71 -29.63 20.89
C SER A 590 53.90 -29.26 19.64
N GLY A 591 53.85 -28.02 19.17
CA GLY A 591 54.54 -26.82 19.60
C GLY A 591 53.91 -25.62 18.91
N ALA A 592 53.84 -24.51 19.63
CA ALA A 592 53.73 -23.18 19.09
C ALA A 592 55.11 -22.53 19.17
N GLU A 593 55.52 -21.83 18.12
CA GLU A 593 56.62 -20.88 18.13
C GLU A 593 56.21 -19.78 17.15
N ALA A 594 55.67 -18.65 17.62
CA ALA A 594 56.30 -17.46 18.23
C ALA A 594 56.35 -16.30 17.22
N ALA A 595 55.78 -15.18 17.69
CA ALA A 595 55.84 -13.75 17.35
C ALA A 595 56.98 -13.22 16.42
N PRO A 596 56.99 -11.94 15.95
CA PRO A 596 56.22 -10.76 16.40
C PRO A 596 55.78 -9.77 15.27
N ALA A 597 55.08 -8.70 15.64
CA ALA A 597 54.96 -7.45 14.85
C ALA A 597 56.18 -6.54 15.15
N PRO A 598 56.61 -5.61 14.26
CA PRO A 598 55.95 -4.30 14.20
C PRO A 598 56.08 -3.44 12.89
N ALA A 599 55.24 -2.41 12.86
CA ALA A 599 55.43 -1.04 12.33
C ALA A 599 55.39 -0.69 10.82
N PRO A 600 54.95 0.55 10.48
CA PRO A 600 54.59 1.00 9.12
C PRO A 600 55.64 1.91 8.47
N ASP A 601 55.68 2.01 7.14
CA ASP A 601 56.24 3.18 6.45
C ASP A 601 55.79 3.37 4.99
N VAL A 602 55.93 4.63 4.57
CA VAL A 602 55.38 5.34 3.41
C VAL A 602 56.29 5.24 2.15
N LEU A 603 55.73 5.29 0.92
CA LEU A 603 56.13 6.20 -0.21
C LEU A 603 55.84 5.69 -1.65
N LEU A 604 55.17 6.58 -2.41
CA LEU A 604 55.41 7.03 -3.80
C LEU A 604 55.03 6.22 -5.07
N LEU A 605 54.53 7.02 -6.03
CA LEU A 605 54.01 6.76 -7.38
C LEU A 605 54.97 6.05 -8.35
N SER A 606 54.40 5.28 -9.29
CA SER A 606 54.70 5.42 -10.73
C SER A 606 53.70 4.66 -11.63
N ILE A 607 53.44 5.23 -12.80
CA ILE A 607 52.45 4.84 -13.82
C ILE A 607 53.10 3.88 -14.83
N ALA A 608 52.46 2.74 -15.16
CA ALA A 608 52.35 2.13 -16.50
C ALA A 608 51.89 0.65 -16.46
N GLY A 609 50.88 0.29 -17.26
CA GLY A 609 50.75 -1.07 -17.84
C GLY A 609 49.88 -2.13 -17.13
N PRO A 610 49.43 -3.18 -17.84
CA PRO A 610 48.07 -3.71 -17.77
C PRO A 610 47.90 -4.79 -16.68
N ARG A 611 47.59 -4.38 -15.45
CA ARG A 611 47.18 -5.30 -14.36
C ARG A 611 45.97 -4.83 -13.55
N PHE A 612 45.21 -3.86 -14.06
CA PHE A 612 44.04 -3.30 -13.36
C PHE A 612 42.84 -4.27 -13.23
N GLY A 613 42.80 -5.36 -14.01
CA GLY A 613 41.70 -6.32 -14.03
C GLY A 613 41.66 -7.33 -12.87
N THR A 614 42.77 -7.55 -12.16
CA THR A 614 42.87 -8.54 -11.07
C THR A 614 42.91 -7.91 -9.68
N ALA A 615 43.31 -6.64 -9.54
CA ALA A 615 43.28 -5.91 -8.27
C ALA A 615 41.86 -5.53 -7.82
N MET A 616 40.95 -5.22 -8.77
CA MET A 616 39.56 -4.87 -8.44
C MET A 616 38.74 -6.06 -7.91
N ARG A 617 39.11 -7.31 -8.23
CA ARG A 617 38.45 -8.51 -7.69
C ARG A 617 38.88 -8.86 -6.26
N ARG A 618 40.07 -8.44 -5.81
CA ARG A 618 40.50 -8.61 -4.41
C ARG A 618 40.14 -7.42 -3.52
N GLY A 619 40.08 -6.20 -4.06
CA GLY A 619 39.64 -5.01 -3.30
C GLY A 619 38.18 -5.08 -2.84
N ALA A 620 37.27 -5.61 -3.67
CA ALA A 620 35.86 -5.75 -3.30
C ALA A 620 35.63 -6.80 -2.20
N ALA A 621 36.41 -7.88 -2.17
CA ALA A 621 36.31 -8.91 -1.13
C ALA A 621 36.84 -8.42 0.23
N VAL A 622 37.91 -7.61 0.23
CA VAL A 622 38.49 -7.05 1.47
C VAL A 622 37.66 -5.88 2.01
N ALA A 623 37.01 -5.07 1.15
CA ALA A 623 36.10 -4.01 1.57
C ALA A 623 34.80 -4.54 2.19
N VAL A 624 34.30 -5.70 1.73
CA VAL A 624 33.12 -6.36 2.31
C VAL A 624 33.41 -6.94 3.70
N ASP A 625 34.62 -7.47 3.92
CA ASP A 625 35.04 -7.97 5.25
C ASP A 625 35.44 -6.86 6.23
N ALA A 626 35.92 -5.71 5.75
CA ALA A 626 36.16 -4.52 6.58
C ALA A 626 34.83 -3.83 6.96
N ALA A 627 33.86 -3.75 6.04
CA ALA A 627 32.53 -3.20 6.32
C ALA A 627 31.71 -4.09 7.28
N ARG A 628 31.87 -5.42 7.21
CA ARG A 628 31.32 -6.35 8.22
C ARG A 628 31.88 -6.13 9.62
N ARG A 629 33.13 -5.68 9.74
CA ARG A 629 33.77 -5.37 11.04
C ARG A 629 33.46 -3.96 11.57
N ALA A 630 32.95 -3.06 10.72
CA ALA A 630 32.74 -1.65 11.07
C ALA A 630 31.27 -1.25 11.35
N GLY A 631 30.30 -2.16 11.20
CA GLY A 631 28.90 -1.93 11.63
C GLY A 631 28.13 -0.81 10.91
N SER A 632 28.71 -0.14 9.91
CA SER A 632 28.04 0.91 9.14
C SER A 632 27.63 0.37 7.77
N ASN A 633 26.33 0.39 7.47
CA ASN A 633 25.79 -0.05 6.20
C ASN A 633 25.85 1.11 5.18
N PRO A 634 26.76 1.10 4.19
CA PRO A 634 26.90 2.19 3.21
C PRO A 634 25.63 2.40 2.39
N LEU A 635 24.75 1.40 2.28
CA LEU A 635 23.45 1.53 1.62
C LEU A 635 22.44 2.34 2.45
N ALA A 636 22.54 2.33 3.78
CA ALA A 636 21.68 3.15 4.64
C ALA A 636 22.07 4.64 4.54
N ALA A 637 23.37 4.94 4.49
CA ALA A 637 23.87 6.29 4.26
C ALA A 637 23.45 6.83 2.89
N LEU A 638 23.60 6.03 1.82
CA LEU A 638 23.15 6.38 0.46
C LEU A 638 21.63 6.59 0.38
N ARG A 639 20.83 5.82 1.13
CA ARG A 639 19.37 6.01 1.21
C ARG A 639 19.01 7.30 1.96
N ALA A 640 19.69 7.61 3.06
CA ALA A 640 19.48 8.85 3.81
C ALA A 640 19.86 10.09 2.98
N GLU A 641 20.98 10.04 2.25
CA GLU A 641 21.40 11.11 1.33
C GLU A 641 20.38 11.33 0.20
N ARG A 642 19.85 10.26 -0.39
CA ARG A 642 18.81 10.35 -1.44
C ARG A 642 17.49 10.93 -0.90
N LEU A 643 17.07 10.51 0.29
CA LEU A 643 15.87 11.04 0.93
C LEU A 643 16.03 12.53 1.27
N ALA A 644 17.23 12.94 1.72
CA ALA A 644 17.56 14.33 1.97
C ALA A 644 17.56 15.18 0.68
N ALA A 645 18.12 14.66 -0.42
CA ALA A 645 18.10 15.32 -1.73
C ALA A 645 16.67 15.51 -2.25
N PHE A 646 15.80 14.50 -2.10
CA PHE A 646 14.40 14.58 -2.51
C PHE A 646 13.61 15.60 -1.68
N ARG A 647 13.85 15.65 -0.36
CA ARG A 647 13.28 16.69 0.53
C ARG A 647 13.74 18.09 0.14
N ALA A 648 15.02 18.26 -0.20
CA ALA A 648 15.57 19.54 -0.66
C ALA A 648 14.93 20.01 -1.99
N GLN A 649 14.77 19.11 -2.97
CA GLN A 649 14.10 19.42 -4.23
C GLN A 649 12.62 19.80 -4.04
N ARG A 650 11.90 19.11 -3.13
CA ARG A 650 10.52 19.44 -2.79
C ARG A 650 10.40 20.82 -2.15
N LEU A 651 11.30 21.17 -1.23
CA LEU A 651 11.34 22.50 -0.61
C LEU A 651 11.67 23.59 -1.63
N ALA A 652 12.61 23.35 -2.55
CA ALA A 652 12.94 24.29 -3.63
C ALA A 652 11.74 24.52 -4.57
N ARG A 653 10.99 23.47 -4.91
CA ARG A 653 9.78 23.57 -5.74
C ARG A 653 8.64 24.31 -5.03
N LEU A 654 8.46 24.08 -3.73
CA LEU A 654 7.48 24.81 -2.92
C LEU A 654 7.84 26.29 -2.77
N ALA A 655 9.13 26.60 -2.61
CA ALA A 655 9.62 27.98 -2.60
C ALA A 655 9.39 28.68 -3.95
N TRP A 656 9.64 27.99 -5.06
CA TRP A 656 9.36 28.51 -6.42
C TRP A 656 7.86 28.76 -6.64
N LEU A 657 6.99 27.80 -6.25
CA LEU A 657 5.54 27.96 -6.36
C LEU A 657 5.01 29.13 -5.52
N ARG A 658 5.58 29.35 -4.33
CA ARG A 658 5.25 30.52 -3.49
C ARG A 658 5.73 31.83 -4.12
N ALA A 659 6.92 31.86 -4.71
CA ALA A 659 7.45 33.04 -5.40
C ALA A 659 6.64 33.39 -6.66
N SER A 660 6.17 32.38 -7.41
CA SER A 660 5.36 32.56 -8.62
C SER A 660 3.92 33.04 -8.38
N ARG A 661 3.45 33.04 -7.13
CA ARG A 661 2.12 33.54 -6.73
C ARG A 661 2.14 34.96 -6.15
N GLY A 662 3.32 35.54 -5.98
CA GLY A 662 3.52 36.90 -5.45
C GLY A 662 3.98 37.91 -6.50
N ALA A 663 3.90 37.57 -7.79
CA ALA A 663 4.24 38.43 -8.92
C ALA A 663 3.02 38.70 -9.79
#